data_AF-A0A2P4XDD1-F1
#
_entry.id   AF-A0A2P4XDD1-F1
#
_cell.length_a   1.000
_cell.length_b   1.000
_cell.length_c   1.000
_cell.angle_alpha   90.00
_cell.angle_beta   90.00
_cell.angle_gamma   90.00
#
_symmetry.space_group_name_H-M   'P 1'
#
loop_
_entity.id
_entity.type
_entity.pdbx_description
1 polymer ?
#
loop_
_entity_poly.entity_id
_entity_poly.type
_entity_poly.pdbx_seq_one_letter_code
_entity_poly.pdbx_strand_id
1 'polypeptide(L)'
;MMNDGNKLNRELLRWIQSLDLAYSIKNVKRDFANGFLVAEILSRYYDRDISMHSYDNGIGMKVKKDNWEQLAKLFTRFADLEPLATKGDIDAIIHCQNGAAVAFLTKLYQCLTKRIIQPTVMPQPPTTGPGNVGAPITKSLDTVEEIPPYAKPTNSAFIRDKMREPDIAEMRDQTQINRKVRDIHLQHEETQLLERLTDADRFPALRSASKATVLRGATKPVRNDDSNPVLMTQQIVREVQIKTINQKGLEKLRATREAKENESLGFSGSSGLLGDARGVVASFDTRGMNGGGNSNPELVQRRRPMDLLNEAVASKLTSMGLSLKPHGGKDKFENFVDNVYEGNVFGEQECAEVIRSIEAEAELLAVSFLDFPREFWKFVGIMHSFLAEYDEDHLFFQSATALFVALGHQCARRDSTASSLFMPEFLLPKFTTILARYASKRAPLLRILYAFLPNTVLTHIQAIKQLREAMNDDIPLFIHMVTILIGMETEFDDTLIDLYHYYCCIGLETPCEKLRAACLSMLIPFLNYDVNLIVDLLPRLTQLSSRHAWWEVKAQLLIVASAFLRVAPTHQIHNDDEVGNDQAVPEEPTRDFTEQIELCLTIIEREFHPQASLNLRRIGLSYLARNLEHYQELVPLYVDVLFSLPIAVRHAMLLTTDAKTSTKPAIDEDEEESEQDTKSAARIEHQLPIRGASGAIYQLLPLVANWDAIAIAKQVFYEYKNRIPADPDVLMVMLRCFEQLSLTGQ
;
A
#
# COMPACT_ATOMS: atom_id res chain seq x y z
N MET A 1 -1.42 -19.16 27.48
CA MET A 1 -1.83 -17.95 28.23
C MET A 1 -0.58 -17.23 28.69
N MET A 2 -0.14 -16.20 27.98
CA MET A 2 0.98 -15.35 28.40
C MET A 2 0.90 -13.99 27.69
N ASN A 3 0.18 -13.04 28.28
CA ASN A 3 0.44 -11.59 28.18
C ASN A 3 -0.43 -10.78 29.17
N ASP A 4 -0.88 -11.38 30.27
CA ASP A 4 -1.93 -10.78 31.10
C ASP A 4 -1.43 -9.64 32.00
N GLY A 5 -0.11 -9.47 32.16
CA GLY A 5 0.46 -8.36 32.95
C GLY A 5 0.19 -6.97 32.37
N ASN A 6 -0.02 -6.85 31.05
CA ASN A 6 -0.28 -5.56 30.39
C ASN A 6 -1.78 -5.30 30.13
N LYS A 7 -2.67 -6.21 30.55
CA LYS A 7 -4.12 -6.04 30.41
C LYS A 7 -4.68 -5.27 31.60
N LEU A 8 -5.51 -4.27 31.33
CA LEU A 8 -6.22 -3.52 32.36
C LEU A 8 -7.39 -4.36 32.89
N ASN A 9 -7.56 -4.38 34.20
CA ASN A 9 -8.79 -4.90 34.83
C ASN A 9 -10.01 -4.11 34.29
N ARG A 10 -11.16 -4.78 34.12
CA ARG A 10 -12.42 -4.17 33.66
C ARG A 10 -12.84 -2.93 34.45
N GLU A 11 -12.49 -2.85 35.74
CA GLU A 11 -12.74 -1.67 36.56
C GLU A 11 -11.83 -0.49 36.17
N LEU A 12 -10.52 -0.72 36.02
CA LEU A 12 -9.56 0.28 35.54
C LEU A 12 -9.89 0.78 34.14
N LEU A 13 -10.29 -0.13 33.24
CA LEU A 13 -10.64 0.23 31.88
C LEU A 13 -11.85 1.18 31.84
N ARG A 14 -12.90 0.89 32.62
CA ARG A 14 -14.07 1.76 32.73
C ARG A 14 -13.72 3.11 33.35
N TRP A 15 -12.88 3.12 34.39
CA TRP A 15 -12.45 4.38 35.00
C TRP A 15 -11.68 5.24 34.00
N ILE A 16 -10.68 4.70 33.33
CA ILE A 16 -9.89 5.43 32.33
C ILE A 16 -10.77 5.96 31.19
N GLN A 17 -11.72 5.16 30.69
CA GLN A 17 -12.67 5.60 29.66
C GLN A 17 -13.61 6.71 30.15
N SER A 18 -13.99 6.72 31.42
CA SER A 18 -14.82 7.79 31.99
C SER A 18 -14.12 9.14 32.10
N LEU A 19 -12.79 9.16 32.01
CA LEU A 19 -11.99 10.39 32.10
C LEU A 19 -11.92 11.16 30.78
N ASP A 20 -12.44 10.65 29.66
CA ASP A 20 -12.45 11.33 28.35
C ASP A 20 -11.11 12.02 28.01
N LEU A 21 -10.04 11.21 27.96
CA LEU A 21 -8.68 11.68 27.71
C LEU A 21 -8.50 12.08 26.24
N ALA A 22 -7.63 13.06 25.97
CA ALA A 22 -7.37 13.60 24.64
C ALA A 22 -6.85 12.55 23.64
N TYR A 23 -6.21 11.47 24.14
CA TYR A 23 -5.75 10.37 23.32
C TYR A 23 -6.36 9.02 23.73
N SER A 24 -6.79 8.24 22.74
CA SER A 24 -7.23 6.86 22.94
C SER A 24 -6.05 5.96 23.32
N ILE A 25 -6.19 5.17 24.39
CA ILE A 25 -5.16 4.22 24.82
C ILE A 25 -5.25 2.94 23.99
N LYS A 26 -4.24 2.70 23.15
CA LYS A 26 -4.12 1.50 22.30
C LYS A 26 -3.12 0.50 22.87
N ASN A 27 -2.02 1.00 23.46
CA ASN A 27 -0.98 0.20 24.08
C ASN A 27 -0.58 0.82 25.43
N VAL A 28 -1.19 0.30 26.50
CA VAL A 28 -1.03 0.78 27.89
C VAL A 28 0.43 0.97 28.27
N LYS A 29 1.31 0.03 27.89
CA LYS A 29 2.74 0.11 28.23
C LYS A 29 3.47 1.26 27.52
N ARG A 30 3.14 1.54 26.26
CA ARG A 30 3.79 2.60 25.48
C ARG A 30 3.18 3.96 25.75
N ASP A 31 1.85 4.02 25.80
CA ASP A 31 1.10 5.27 25.83
C ASP A 31 1.27 5.97 27.21
N PHE A 32 1.43 5.21 28.29
CA PHE A 32 1.73 5.76 29.63
C PHE A 32 3.23 5.98 29.90
N ALA A 33 4.14 5.47 29.06
CA ALA A 33 5.59 5.58 29.32
C ALA A 33 6.11 7.01 29.31
N ASN A 34 5.47 7.92 28.57
CA ASN A 34 5.88 9.31 28.47
C ASN A 34 5.49 10.14 29.71
N GLY A 35 4.45 9.75 30.46
CA GLY A 35 3.94 10.51 31.59
C GLY A 35 2.90 11.59 31.24
N PHE A 36 2.79 12.02 29.97
CA PHE A 36 1.80 13.02 29.54
C PHE A 36 0.35 12.61 29.88
N LEU A 37 -0.05 11.37 29.58
CA LEU A 37 -1.40 10.88 29.94
C LEU A 37 -1.62 10.79 31.44
N VAL A 38 -0.56 10.57 32.23
CA VAL A 38 -0.64 10.58 33.69
C VAL A 38 -0.89 12.01 34.19
N ALA A 39 -0.18 12.99 33.63
CA ALA A 39 -0.41 14.41 33.91
C ALA A 39 -1.83 14.83 33.51
N GLU A 40 -2.33 14.37 32.37
CA GLU A 40 -3.70 14.64 31.93
C GLU A 40 -4.74 14.07 32.90
N ILE A 41 -4.59 12.80 33.31
CA ILE A 41 -5.46 12.19 34.32
C ILE A 41 -5.46 13.02 35.60
N LEU A 42 -4.27 13.39 36.10
CA LEU A 42 -4.14 14.15 37.35
C LEU A 42 -4.69 15.58 37.21
N SER A 43 -4.62 16.21 36.03
CA SER A 43 -5.17 17.55 35.78
C SER A 43 -6.69 17.62 36.00
N ARG A 44 -7.40 16.47 35.89
CA ARG A 44 -8.84 16.39 36.18
C ARG A 44 -9.15 16.40 37.69
N TYR A 45 -8.16 16.10 38.54
CA TYR A 45 -8.30 16.05 39.99
C TYR A 45 -7.57 17.19 40.70
N TYR A 46 -6.50 17.73 40.09
CA TYR A 46 -5.63 18.79 40.60
C TYR A 46 -5.43 19.87 39.54
N ASP A 47 -6.53 20.47 39.08
CA ASP A 47 -6.60 21.46 38.00
C ASP A 47 -5.71 22.70 38.23
N ARG A 48 -5.54 23.12 39.49
CA ARG A 48 -4.74 24.30 39.87
C ARG A 48 -3.25 24.01 39.99
N ASP A 49 -2.86 22.75 40.10
CA ASP A 49 -1.47 22.33 40.37
C ASP A 49 -0.78 21.75 39.13
N ILE A 50 -1.54 21.46 38.07
CA ILE A 50 -1.04 20.86 36.83
C ILE A 50 -1.33 21.77 35.66
N SER A 51 -0.26 22.29 35.06
CA SER A 51 -0.32 22.97 33.77
C SER A 51 0.01 21.98 32.67
N MET A 52 -0.98 21.61 31.85
CA MET A 52 -0.74 20.69 30.72
C MET A 52 0.27 21.23 29.69
N HIS A 53 0.49 22.55 29.64
CA HIS A 53 1.49 23.16 28.76
C HIS A 53 2.95 22.88 29.17
N SER A 54 3.20 22.40 30.40
CA SER A 54 4.55 22.05 30.86
C SER A 54 4.98 20.61 30.50
N TYR A 55 4.05 19.80 29.98
CA TYR A 55 4.29 18.40 29.62
C TYR A 55 4.33 18.23 28.10
N ASP A 56 5.36 17.56 27.60
CA ASP A 56 5.56 17.32 26.16
C ASP A 56 5.23 15.87 25.77
N ASN A 57 4.45 15.66 24.72
CA ASN A 57 4.07 14.34 24.21
C ASN A 57 5.15 13.67 23.32
N GLY A 58 6.39 14.17 23.35
CA GLY A 58 7.52 13.63 22.59
C GLY A 58 7.94 12.20 22.99
N ILE A 59 8.39 11.39 22.03
CA ILE A 59 8.76 9.98 22.26
C ILE A 59 10.18 9.77 22.83
N GLY A 60 11.00 10.82 22.87
CA GLY A 60 12.41 10.74 23.25
C GLY A 60 12.65 10.56 24.75
N MET A 61 13.70 9.82 25.12
CA MET A 61 14.01 9.49 26.53
C MET A 61 14.17 10.73 27.43
N LYS A 62 14.77 11.80 26.90
CA LYS A 62 14.93 13.08 27.62
C LYS A 62 13.58 13.69 28.00
N VAL A 63 12.62 13.67 27.08
CA VAL A 63 11.27 14.20 27.29
C VAL A 63 10.51 13.36 28.32
N LYS A 64 10.58 12.02 28.21
CA LYS A 64 9.98 11.12 29.20
C LYS A 64 10.51 11.40 30.61
N LYS A 65 11.84 11.48 30.76
CA LYS A 65 12.45 11.76 32.07
C LYS A 65 12.04 13.11 32.63
N ASP A 66 11.99 14.15 31.79
CA ASP A 66 11.55 15.49 32.22
C ASP A 66 10.09 15.50 32.71
N ASN A 67 9.17 14.91 31.94
CA ASN A 67 7.78 14.77 32.34
C ASN A 67 7.61 14.00 33.66
N TRP A 68 8.31 12.88 33.82
CA TRP A 68 8.26 12.07 35.05
C TRP A 68 8.93 12.75 36.25
N GLU A 69 9.94 13.60 36.03
CA GLU A 69 10.52 14.43 37.09
C GLU A 69 9.52 15.49 37.59
N GLN A 70 8.78 16.11 36.67
CA GLN A 70 7.69 17.04 37.02
C GLN A 70 6.57 16.33 37.80
N LEU A 71 6.16 15.14 37.37
CA LEU A 71 5.17 14.31 38.09
C LEU A 71 5.68 13.87 39.47
N ALA A 72 6.94 13.48 39.60
CA ALA A 72 7.52 13.08 40.89
C ALA A 72 7.52 14.23 41.91
N LYS A 73 7.79 15.47 41.47
CA LYS A 73 7.68 16.68 42.32
C LYS A 73 6.25 16.94 42.77
N LEU A 74 5.26 16.54 41.97
CA LEU A 74 3.85 16.65 42.31
C LEU A 74 3.42 15.55 43.29
N PHE A 75 3.87 14.32 43.10
CA PHE A 75 3.57 13.20 44.01
C PHE A 75 4.07 13.43 45.43
N THR A 76 5.20 14.10 45.60
CA THR A 76 5.74 14.43 46.94
C THR A 76 5.04 15.63 47.59
N ARG A 77 4.28 16.42 46.82
CA ARG A 77 3.51 17.56 47.34
C ARG A 77 2.19 17.12 47.98
N PHE A 78 1.60 16.03 47.51
CA PHE A 78 0.32 15.52 47.99
C PHE A 78 0.50 14.20 48.73
N ALA A 79 0.19 14.17 50.02
CA ALA A 79 0.30 12.96 50.85
C ALA A 79 -0.49 11.76 50.27
N ASP A 80 -1.60 12.03 49.57
CA ASP A 80 -2.42 11.01 48.92
C ASP A 80 -1.76 10.34 47.71
N LEU A 81 -0.73 10.96 47.11
CA LEU A 81 -0.03 10.49 45.92
C LEU A 81 1.41 10.01 46.21
N GLU A 82 1.89 10.17 47.44
CA GLU A 82 3.23 9.74 47.88
C GLU A 82 3.57 8.29 47.47
N PRO A 83 2.64 7.30 47.52
CA PRO A 83 2.93 5.92 47.10
C PRO A 83 3.34 5.77 45.62
N LEU A 84 3.05 6.78 44.78
CA LEU A 84 3.38 6.82 43.35
C LEU A 84 4.80 7.35 43.08
N ALA A 85 5.44 7.99 44.06
CA ALA A 85 6.78 8.59 43.90
C ALA A 85 7.94 7.57 43.95
N THR A 86 7.64 6.28 43.89
CA THR A 86 8.65 5.22 43.94
C THR A 86 9.50 5.26 42.67
N LYS A 87 10.77 5.67 42.78
CA LYS A 87 11.68 5.85 41.65
C LYS A 87 11.82 4.60 40.77
N GLY A 88 11.89 3.41 41.38
CA GLY A 88 11.98 2.15 40.64
C GLY A 88 10.75 1.86 39.77
N ASP A 89 9.54 2.20 40.25
CA ASP A 89 8.30 2.02 39.48
C ASP A 89 8.25 3.00 38.30
N ILE A 90 8.66 4.25 38.52
CA ILE A 90 8.74 5.29 37.48
C ILE A 90 9.75 4.88 36.39
N ASP A 91 10.95 4.44 36.79
CA ASP A 91 11.98 4.00 35.85
C ASP A 91 11.50 2.77 35.05
N ALA A 92 10.77 1.84 35.67
CA ALA A 92 10.19 0.69 34.99
C ALA A 92 9.12 1.10 33.94
N ILE A 93 8.33 2.15 34.21
CA ILE A 93 7.34 2.67 33.26
C ILE A 93 8.01 3.39 32.08
N ILE A 94 9.00 4.24 32.34
CA ILE A 94 9.76 4.96 31.31
C ILE A 94 10.35 4.00 30.28
N HIS A 95 10.91 2.89 30.77
CA HIS A 95 11.52 1.83 29.96
C HIS A 95 10.50 0.83 29.39
N CYS A 96 9.22 1.05 29.66
CA CYS A 96 8.13 0.21 29.21
C CYS A 96 8.37 -1.25 29.66
N GLN A 97 8.63 -1.52 30.93
CA GLN A 97 8.72 -2.89 31.44
C GLN A 97 7.32 -3.54 31.47
N ASN A 98 7.24 -4.86 31.29
CA ASN A 98 5.96 -5.55 31.27
C ASN A 98 5.26 -5.45 32.64
N GLY A 99 3.98 -5.07 32.65
CA GLY A 99 3.18 -4.92 33.87
C GLY A 99 3.38 -3.63 34.66
N ALA A 100 4.46 -2.89 34.44
CA ALA A 100 4.78 -1.67 35.18
C ALA A 100 3.69 -0.58 35.07
N ALA A 101 3.23 -0.31 33.84
CA ALA A 101 2.18 0.69 33.61
C ALA A 101 0.84 0.29 34.27
N VAL A 102 0.47 -1.00 34.24
CA VAL A 102 -0.78 -1.49 34.84
C VAL A 102 -0.71 -1.42 36.37
N ALA A 103 0.42 -1.82 36.96
CA ALA A 103 0.65 -1.72 38.40
C ALA A 103 0.58 -0.25 38.87
N PHE A 104 1.19 0.66 38.13
CA PHE A 104 1.12 2.09 38.41
C PHE A 104 -0.30 2.64 38.29
N LEU A 105 -1.02 2.33 37.22
CA LEU A 105 -2.41 2.78 37.04
C LEU A 105 -3.34 2.23 38.13
N THR A 106 -3.07 1.02 38.63
CA THR A 106 -3.79 0.44 39.77
C THR A 106 -3.56 1.27 41.04
N LYS A 107 -2.31 1.63 41.34
CA LYS A 107 -1.98 2.50 42.47
C LYS A 107 -2.60 3.89 42.28
N LEU A 108 -2.51 4.47 41.08
CA LEU A 108 -3.06 5.79 40.76
C LEU A 108 -4.57 5.83 40.97
N TYR A 109 -5.30 4.81 40.49
CA TYR A 109 -6.74 4.67 40.72
C TYR A 109 -7.08 4.63 42.21
N GLN A 110 -6.35 3.84 43.00
CA GLN A 110 -6.58 3.71 44.44
C GLN A 110 -6.30 5.03 45.17
N CYS A 111 -5.26 5.76 44.77
CA CYS A 111 -4.91 7.05 45.36
C CYS A 111 -5.97 8.12 45.09
N LEU A 112 -6.50 8.17 43.86
CA LEU A 112 -7.47 9.19 43.41
C LEU A 112 -8.91 8.88 43.82
N THR A 113 -9.32 7.62 43.79
CA THR A 113 -10.72 7.22 44.03
C THR A 113 -10.96 6.68 45.44
N LYS A 114 -9.89 6.40 46.20
CA LYS A 114 -9.91 5.73 47.51
C LYS A 114 -10.61 4.36 47.49
N ARG A 115 -10.74 3.73 46.30
CA ARG A 115 -11.33 2.39 46.11
C ARG A 115 -10.26 1.36 45.80
N ILE A 116 -10.35 0.19 46.42
CA ILE A 116 -9.44 -0.93 46.19
C ILE A 116 -10.01 -1.83 45.09
N ILE A 117 -9.22 -2.12 44.07
CA ILE A 117 -9.58 -3.05 42.99
C ILE A 117 -9.46 -4.47 43.51
N GLN A 118 -10.54 -5.26 43.43
CA GLN A 118 -10.49 -6.67 43.81
C GLN A 118 -9.69 -7.48 42.78
N PRO A 119 -8.72 -8.32 43.21
CA PRO A 119 -8.05 -9.26 42.31
C PRO A 119 -9.08 -10.19 41.67
N THR A 120 -9.06 -10.30 40.34
CA THR A 120 -9.94 -11.24 39.64
C THR A 120 -9.47 -12.66 39.93
N VAL A 121 -10.11 -13.35 40.88
CA VAL A 121 -9.93 -14.79 41.07
C VAL A 121 -10.59 -15.49 39.89
N MET A 122 -9.81 -16.10 39.01
CA MET A 122 -10.35 -16.95 37.95
C MET A 122 -10.92 -18.24 38.56
N PRO A 123 -12.14 -18.68 38.18
CA PRO A 123 -12.64 -20.00 38.58
C PRO A 123 -11.85 -21.08 37.85
N GLN A 124 -11.24 -22.02 38.59
CA GLN A 124 -10.71 -23.25 38.00
C GLN A 124 -11.89 -24.12 37.49
N PRO A 125 -11.77 -24.76 36.31
CA PRO A 125 -12.79 -25.66 35.81
C PRO A 125 -12.89 -26.95 36.66
N PRO A 126 -14.09 -27.53 36.82
CA PRO A 126 -14.31 -28.72 37.65
C PRO A 126 -13.68 -29.96 37.03
N THR A 127 -12.87 -30.67 37.80
CA THR A 127 -12.36 -31.99 37.46
C THR A 127 -13.40 -33.06 37.79
N THR A 128 -13.93 -33.74 36.77
CA THR A 128 -14.67 -35.00 36.89
C THR A 128 -13.79 -36.12 36.32
N GLY A 129 -13.17 -36.96 37.16
CA GLY A 129 -13.60 -38.34 37.39
C GLY A 129 -12.39 -39.30 37.45
N PRO A 130 -12.55 -40.58 37.83
CA PRO A 130 -12.30 -41.05 39.20
C PRO A 130 -11.22 -42.15 39.34
N GLY A 131 -10.64 -42.28 40.55
CA GLY A 131 -10.09 -43.54 41.05
C GLY A 131 -8.61 -43.56 41.42
N ASN A 132 -8.27 -43.24 42.67
CA ASN A 132 -7.65 -44.19 43.59
C ASN A 132 -7.52 -43.62 45.01
N VAL A 133 -7.88 -44.43 45.98
CA VAL A 133 -7.91 -44.19 47.43
C VAL A 133 -6.53 -44.38 48.05
N GLY A 134 -6.15 -43.53 49.01
CA GLY A 134 -5.09 -43.86 49.98
C GLY A 134 -4.37 -42.70 50.71
N ALA A 135 -5.04 -42.09 51.70
CA ALA A 135 -4.49 -41.60 53.00
C ALA A 135 -3.31 -40.56 53.03
N PRO A 136 -2.97 -39.93 54.18
CA PRO A 136 -2.95 -38.46 54.26
C PRO A 136 -1.62 -37.82 54.76
N ILE A 137 -1.61 -36.48 54.88
CA ILE A 137 -0.81 -35.64 55.81
C ILE A 137 0.47 -34.91 55.25
N THR A 138 0.27 -33.60 55.00
CA THR A 138 1.12 -32.42 55.33
C THR A 138 2.35 -32.01 54.50
N LYS A 139 2.49 -30.67 54.40
CA LYS A 139 3.63 -29.82 54.00
C LYS A 139 3.86 -29.77 52.48
N SER A 140 4.17 -28.66 51.81
CA SER A 140 4.31 -27.23 52.12
C SER A 140 4.85 -26.61 50.83
N LEU A 141 4.35 -25.43 50.42
CA LEU A 141 5.04 -24.41 49.61
C LEU A 141 5.49 -24.79 48.18
N ASP A 142 5.29 -23.85 47.25
CA ASP A 142 5.81 -23.82 45.87
C ASP A 142 5.20 -24.78 44.84
N THR A 143 3.97 -24.49 44.40
CA THR A 143 3.55 -24.81 43.03
C THR A 143 3.65 -23.55 42.18
N VAL A 144 4.86 -23.28 41.67
CA VAL A 144 5.03 -22.40 40.52
C VAL A 144 4.31 -23.09 39.37
N GLU A 145 3.30 -22.46 38.77
CA GLU A 145 2.69 -22.93 37.52
C GLU A 145 3.79 -23.17 36.49
N GLU A 146 4.12 -24.43 36.25
CA GLU A 146 5.15 -24.80 35.28
C GLU A 146 4.63 -24.51 33.87
N ILE A 147 5.15 -23.44 33.28
CA ILE A 147 4.77 -22.97 31.96
C ILE A 147 5.10 -24.08 30.94
N PRO A 148 4.12 -24.58 30.17
CA PRO A 148 4.37 -25.62 29.18
C PRO A 148 5.49 -25.22 28.18
N PRO A 149 6.32 -26.16 27.69
CA PRO A 149 7.48 -25.85 26.84
C PRO A 149 7.15 -25.00 25.60
N TYR A 150 5.98 -25.22 24.99
CA TYR A 150 5.52 -24.46 23.82
C TYR A 150 5.05 -23.03 24.15
N ALA A 151 4.84 -22.72 25.43
CA ALA A 151 4.41 -21.42 25.92
C ALA A 151 5.58 -20.61 26.52
N LYS A 152 6.80 -21.14 26.52
CA LYS A 152 7.98 -20.42 27.00
C LYS A 152 8.36 -19.28 26.03
N PRO A 153 8.89 -18.16 26.55
CA PRO A 153 9.24 -17.03 25.71
C PRO A 153 10.33 -17.42 24.71
N THR A 154 10.19 -16.99 23.46
CA THR A 154 11.22 -17.16 22.44
C THR A 154 12.47 -16.35 22.79
N ASN A 155 13.62 -16.74 22.25
CA ASN A 155 14.89 -16.02 22.42
C ASN A 155 14.74 -14.52 22.05
N SER A 156 14.04 -14.22 20.96
CA SER A 156 13.73 -12.85 20.54
C SER A 156 12.79 -12.09 21.49
N ALA A 157 11.87 -12.76 22.17
CA ALA A 157 11.04 -12.15 23.21
C ALA A 157 11.86 -11.87 24.48
N PHE A 158 12.72 -12.80 24.89
CA PHE A 158 13.60 -12.68 26.05
C PHE A 158 14.63 -11.57 25.89
N ILE A 159 15.31 -11.47 24.73
CA ILE A 159 16.25 -10.39 24.43
C ILE A 159 15.54 -9.03 24.49
N ARG A 160 14.35 -8.90 23.86
CA ARG A 160 13.61 -7.63 23.86
C ARG A 160 13.14 -7.20 25.24
N ASP A 161 12.92 -8.14 26.15
CA ASP A 161 12.56 -7.84 27.53
C ASP A 161 13.78 -7.36 28.33
N LYS A 162 14.90 -8.09 28.22
CA LYS A 162 16.19 -7.70 28.84
C LYS A 162 16.76 -6.39 28.33
N MET A 163 16.59 -6.08 27.04
CA MET A 163 17.00 -4.80 26.45
C MET A 163 16.26 -3.58 27.03
N ARG A 164 15.17 -3.78 27.77
CA ARG A 164 14.41 -2.72 28.44
C ARG A 164 14.87 -2.49 29.88
N GLU A 165 15.82 -3.27 30.39
CA GLU A 165 16.42 -3.00 31.69
C GLU A 165 17.20 -1.67 31.63
N PRO A 166 17.12 -0.82 32.66
CA PRO A 166 17.67 0.54 32.63
C PRO A 166 19.18 0.55 32.35
N ASP A 167 19.90 -0.44 32.87
CA ASP A 167 21.35 -0.59 32.68
C ASP A 167 21.76 -0.81 31.22
N ILE A 168 20.88 -1.44 30.42
CA ILE A 168 21.13 -1.75 29.00
C ILE A 168 20.53 -0.65 28.11
N ALA A 169 19.32 -0.20 28.42
CA ALA A 169 18.59 0.79 27.63
C ALA A 169 19.26 2.18 27.64
N GLU A 170 20.00 2.52 28.69
CA GLU A 170 20.69 3.81 28.82
C GLU A 170 22.17 3.78 28.37
N MET A 171 22.67 2.62 27.96
CA MET A 171 24.05 2.44 27.52
C MET A 171 24.26 3.11 26.15
N ARG A 172 25.31 3.93 26.01
CA ARG A 172 25.59 4.70 24.77
C ARG A 172 26.57 4.01 23.81
N ASP A 173 27.39 3.09 24.31
CA ASP A 173 28.41 2.40 23.51
C ASP A 173 27.81 1.19 22.80
N GLN A 174 27.68 1.30 21.47
CA GLN A 174 27.12 0.25 20.62
C GLN A 174 27.86 -1.08 20.72
N THR A 175 29.17 -1.06 20.97
CA THR A 175 29.97 -2.29 21.09
C THR A 175 29.66 -3.05 22.38
N GLN A 176 29.38 -2.33 23.47
CA GLN A 176 28.97 -2.90 24.74
C GLN A 176 27.53 -3.43 24.69
N ILE A 177 26.63 -2.73 23.99
CA ILE A 177 25.26 -3.22 23.74
C ILE A 177 25.32 -4.55 22.99
N ASN A 178 26.08 -4.61 21.89
CA ASN A 178 26.21 -5.84 21.09
C ASN A 178 26.83 -7.00 21.88
N ARG A 179 27.75 -6.74 22.82
CA ARG A 179 28.29 -7.75 23.74
C ARG A 179 27.20 -8.26 24.70
N LYS A 180 26.47 -7.36 25.34
CA LYS A 180 25.37 -7.71 26.26
C LYS A 180 24.25 -8.50 25.57
N VAL A 181 23.88 -8.15 24.32
CA VAL A 181 22.91 -8.93 23.52
C VAL A 181 23.40 -10.37 23.35
N ARG A 182 24.67 -10.56 23.00
CA ARG A 182 25.25 -11.91 22.84
C ARG A 182 25.29 -12.68 24.15
N ASP A 183 25.65 -12.03 25.25
CA ASP A 183 25.67 -12.67 26.57
C ASP A 183 24.26 -13.13 26.98
N ILE A 184 23.23 -12.29 26.76
CA ILE A 184 21.82 -12.64 27.03
C ILE A 184 21.35 -13.82 26.17
N HIS A 185 21.75 -13.84 24.89
CA HIS A 185 21.45 -14.93 23.98
C HIS A 185 22.05 -16.25 24.46
N LEU A 186 23.33 -16.24 24.84
CA LEU A 186 24.05 -17.40 25.35
C LEU A 186 23.46 -17.91 26.67
N GLN A 187 23.10 -17.01 27.59
CA GLN A 187 22.44 -17.38 28.85
C GLN A 187 21.08 -18.04 28.61
N HIS A 188 20.31 -17.54 27.65
CA HIS A 188 19.02 -18.14 27.31
C HIS A 188 19.18 -19.54 26.68
N GLU A 189 20.18 -19.71 25.81
CA GLU A 189 20.52 -21.00 25.22
C GLU A 189 20.99 -22.00 26.27
N GLU A 190 21.89 -21.58 27.18
CA GLU A 190 22.35 -22.39 28.32
C GLU A 190 21.18 -22.81 29.21
N THR A 191 20.24 -21.91 29.50
CA THR A 191 19.04 -22.21 30.30
C THR A 191 18.17 -23.27 29.62
N GLN A 192 17.95 -23.17 28.31
CA GLN A 192 17.20 -24.19 27.57
C GLN A 192 17.92 -25.54 27.52
N LEU A 193 19.26 -25.53 27.42
CA LEU A 193 20.06 -26.76 27.46
C LEU A 193 20.01 -27.42 28.83
N LEU A 194 20.09 -26.64 29.91
CA LEU A 194 19.93 -27.13 31.28
C LEU A 194 18.54 -27.77 31.48
N GLU A 195 17.49 -27.12 30.97
CA GLU A 195 16.12 -27.63 31.06
C GLU A 195 15.95 -28.98 30.33
N ARG A 196 16.55 -29.12 29.13
CA ARG A 196 16.55 -30.38 28.39
C ARG A 196 17.30 -31.49 29.11
N LEU A 197 18.32 -31.14 29.91
CA LEU A 197 19.09 -32.09 30.72
C LEU A 197 18.34 -32.50 31.99
N THR A 198 17.53 -31.62 32.58
CA THR A 198 16.75 -31.90 33.79
C THR A 198 15.48 -32.72 33.52
N ASP A 199 14.89 -32.60 32.33
CA ASP A 199 13.64 -33.28 31.92
C ASP A 199 13.89 -34.34 30.82
N ALA A 200 14.82 -35.26 31.08
CA ALA A 200 15.27 -36.27 30.11
C ALA A 200 14.17 -37.23 29.61
N ASP A 201 13.17 -37.55 30.45
CA ASP A 201 12.06 -38.45 30.09
C ASP A 201 10.96 -37.76 29.26
N ARG A 202 10.92 -36.42 29.26
CA ARG A 202 9.90 -35.63 28.52
C ARG A 202 10.36 -35.24 27.12
N PHE A 203 11.67 -35.18 26.90
CA PHE A 203 12.31 -34.97 25.61
C PHE A 203 13.10 -36.21 25.22
N PRO A 204 12.43 -37.29 24.73
CA PRO A 204 13.16 -38.45 24.26
C PRO A 204 14.12 -38.00 23.17
N ALA A 205 15.41 -38.20 23.42
CA ALA A 205 16.46 -37.96 22.45
C ALA A 205 16.08 -38.71 21.16
N LEU A 206 15.78 -37.97 20.09
CA LEU A 206 15.57 -38.48 18.74
C LEU A 206 16.85 -39.17 18.27
N ARG A 207 17.04 -40.43 18.70
CA ARG A 207 17.95 -41.35 18.05
C ARG A 207 17.23 -41.86 16.81
N SER A 208 17.84 -41.59 15.66
CA SER A 208 17.50 -42.13 14.33
C SER A 208 16.39 -41.40 13.57
N ALA A 209 16.77 -40.33 12.89
CA ALA A 209 16.00 -39.70 11.81
C ALA A 209 16.03 -40.54 10.52
N SER A 210 15.60 -41.81 10.58
CA SER A 210 15.52 -42.68 9.40
C SER A 210 14.19 -43.40 9.25
N LYS A 211 13.17 -43.11 10.05
CA LYS A 211 11.84 -43.73 9.91
C LYS A 211 10.70 -42.87 10.46
N ALA A 212 10.48 -41.70 9.85
CA ALA A 212 9.23 -40.95 9.99
C ALA A 212 8.92 -40.23 8.67
N THR A 213 8.70 -41.03 7.62
CA THR A 213 8.07 -40.59 6.39
C THR A 213 6.58 -40.83 6.56
N VAL A 214 5.76 -39.79 6.78
CA VAL A 214 4.47 -39.51 6.09
C VAL A 214 4.08 -38.05 6.39
N LEU A 215 3.71 -37.29 5.34
CA LEU A 215 3.11 -35.93 5.35
C LEU A 215 4.03 -34.71 5.55
N ARG A 216 5.06 -34.58 4.72
CA ARG A 216 5.52 -33.30 4.11
C ARG A 216 6.58 -33.63 3.04
N GLY A 217 6.54 -32.92 1.91
CA GLY A 217 7.46 -33.12 0.78
C GLY A 217 8.93 -32.99 1.18
N ALA A 218 9.80 -33.66 0.43
CA ALA A 218 11.23 -33.80 0.73
C ALA A 218 11.97 -32.44 0.73
N THR A 219 12.67 -32.15 1.81
CA THR A 219 13.66 -31.06 1.87
C THR A 219 14.99 -31.55 1.30
N LYS A 220 15.51 -30.90 0.25
CA LYS A 220 16.87 -31.15 -0.26
C LYS A 220 17.91 -30.88 0.86
N PRO A 221 18.94 -31.72 1.04
CA PRO A 221 20.01 -31.45 2.00
C PRO A 221 20.90 -30.33 1.45
N VAL A 222 21.04 -29.25 2.22
CA VAL A 222 22.02 -28.20 1.94
C VAL A 222 23.41 -28.76 2.25
N ARG A 223 24.25 -28.76 1.21
CA ARG A 223 25.66 -29.11 1.28
C ARG A 223 26.38 -28.02 2.10
N ASN A 224 26.96 -28.39 3.23
CA ASN A 224 27.81 -27.49 4.02
C ASN A 224 29.11 -27.23 3.24
N ASP A 225 29.20 -26.07 2.61
CA ASP A 225 30.48 -25.45 2.24
C ASP A 225 30.81 -24.40 3.32
N ASP A 226 31.98 -24.56 3.97
CA ASP A 226 32.46 -23.77 5.11
C ASP A 226 32.90 -22.33 4.74
N SER A 227 32.16 -21.65 3.86
CA SER A 227 32.47 -20.27 3.46
C SER A 227 31.23 -19.40 3.23
N ASN A 228 30.24 -19.49 4.14
CA ASN A 228 29.17 -18.51 4.25
C ASN A 228 28.68 -18.41 5.71
N PRO A 229 28.58 -17.23 6.34
CA PRO A 229 28.13 -17.11 7.71
C PRO A 229 26.61 -17.39 7.83
N VAL A 230 26.28 -18.22 8.81
CA VAL A 230 24.94 -18.66 9.22
C VAL A 230 23.99 -17.48 9.47
N LEU A 231 22.76 -17.61 8.95
CA LEU A 231 21.61 -16.71 9.07
C LEU A 231 21.30 -16.35 10.54
N MET A 232 21.89 -15.27 11.02
CA MET A 232 21.27 -14.44 12.06
C MET A 232 20.14 -13.64 11.41
N THR A 233 19.03 -13.46 12.13
CA THR A 233 17.97 -12.51 11.78
C THR A 233 18.55 -11.09 11.69
N GLN A 234 18.98 -10.70 10.50
CA GLN A 234 19.42 -9.34 10.20
C GLN A 234 18.18 -8.50 9.89
N GLN A 235 17.83 -7.60 10.83
CA GLN A 235 17.46 -6.25 10.39
C GLN A 235 18.63 -5.76 9.53
N ILE A 236 18.36 -5.55 8.24
CA ILE A 236 19.30 -4.93 7.31
C ILE A 236 19.50 -3.49 7.79
N VAL A 237 20.52 -3.27 8.60
CA VAL A 237 21.25 -2.01 8.65
C VAL A 237 22.34 -2.16 7.60
N ARG A 238 22.22 -1.47 6.47
CA ARG A 238 23.30 -1.37 5.49
C ARG A 238 24.53 -0.78 6.19
N GLU A 239 25.55 -1.61 6.39
CA GLU A 239 26.87 -1.15 6.82
C GLU A 239 27.48 -0.35 5.66
N VAL A 240 27.66 0.96 5.87
CA VAL A 240 28.35 1.83 4.91
C VAL A 240 29.82 1.45 4.92
N GLN A 241 30.34 1.01 3.77
CA GLN A 241 31.78 0.86 3.56
C GLN A 241 32.46 2.22 3.72
N ILE A 242 33.08 2.44 4.87
CA ILE A 242 33.94 3.59 5.11
C ILE A 242 35.20 3.38 4.28
N LYS A 243 35.28 4.04 3.12
CA LYS A 243 36.58 4.29 2.46
C LYS A 243 37.46 5.02 3.47
N THR A 244 38.64 4.46 3.72
CA THR A 244 39.69 5.02 4.58
C THR A 244 39.85 6.52 4.31
N ILE A 245 39.51 7.31 5.33
CA ILE A 245 39.52 8.77 5.28
C ILE A 245 40.96 9.27 5.15
N ASN A 246 41.17 10.09 4.13
CA ASN A 246 42.41 10.78 3.84
C ASN A 246 42.69 11.82 4.96
N GLN A 247 43.76 11.66 5.72
CA GLN A 247 44.08 12.46 6.93
C GLN A 247 44.10 13.98 6.68
N LYS A 248 44.40 14.44 5.45
CA LYS A 248 44.40 15.86 5.06
C LYS A 248 43.03 16.55 5.06
N GLY A 249 41.92 15.81 4.99
CA GLY A 249 40.57 16.38 5.01
C GLY A 249 40.07 16.74 6.41
N LEU A 250 40.56 16.03 7.43
CA LEU A 250 40.14 16.20 8.82
C LEU A 250 40.73 17.46 9.47
N GLU A 251 41.91 17.88 9.03
CA GLU A 251 42.57 19.12 9.49
C GLU A 251 41.84 20.39 8.98
N LYS A 252 41.30 20.35 7.76
CA LYS A 252 40.46 21.43 7.21
C LYS A 252 39.10 21.56 7.91
N LEU A 253 38.54 20.44 8.38
CA LEU A 253 37.28 20.40 9.15
C LEU A 253 37.47 20.82 10.62
N ARG A 254 38.66 20.63 11.20
CA ARG A 254 39.02 21.21 12.51
C ARG A 254 39.25 22.72 12.42
N ALA A 255 39.96 23.18 11.38
CA ALA A 255 40.19 24.61 11.16
C ALA A 255 38.90 25.42 10.91
N THR A 256 37.90 24.81 10.24
CA THR A 256 36.58 25.45 10.01
C THR A 256 35.67 25.39 11.23
N ARG A 257 35.89 24.45 12.16
CA ARG A 257 35.15 24.38 13.43
C ARG A 257 35.70 25.36 14.47
N GLU A 258 37.02 25.52 14.56
CA GLU A 258 37.67 26.54 15.41
C GLU A 258 37.38 27.97 14.94
N ALA A 259 37.25 28.20 13.62
CA ALA A 259 36.83 29.49 13.09
C ALA A 259 35.37 29.84 13.46
N LYS A 260 34.48 28.84 13.53
CA LYS A 260 33.06 29.01 13.87
C LYS A 260 32.82 29.15 15.38
N GLU A 261 33.73 28.63 16.20
CA GLU A 261 33.69 28.76 17.66
C GLU A 261 34.12 30.18 18.10
N ASN A 262 35.07 30.80 17.38
CA ASN A 262 35.50 32.20 17.60
C ASN A 262 34.48 33.27 17.15
N GLU A 263 33.50 32.95 16.30
CA GLU A 263 32.39 33.87 15.95
C GLU A 263 31.26 33.88 17.00
N SER A 264 31.22 32.90 17.91
CA SER A 264 30.13 32.74 18.89
C SER A 264 30.32 33.50 20.22
N LEU A 265 31.46 34.18 20.39
CA LEU A 265 31.80 34.94 21.61
C LEU A 265 31.65 36.47 21.48
N GLY A 266 30.72 36.93 20.65
CA GLY A 266 30.54 38.36 20.42
C GLY A 266 29.09 38.81 20.29
N PHE A 267 28.27 38.69 21.34
CA PHE A 267 27.37 39.77 21.81
C PHE A 267 26.52 39.29 23.00
N SER A 268 26.63 39.98 24.13
CA SER A 268 25.67 39.91 25.23
C SER A 268 25.24 41.33 25.60
N GLY A 269 23.92 41.52 25.75
CA GLY A 269 23.35 42.58 26.58
C GLY A 269 22.40 43.57 25.88
N SER A 270 21.09 43.33 25.96
CA SER A 270 20.18 44.20 26.73
C SER A 270 18.74 43.71 26.71
N SER A 271 18.16 43.61 27.90
CA SER A 271 16.78 43.24 28.27
C SER A 271 15.67 44.12 27.66
N GLY A 272 14.48 43.53 27.57
CA GLY A 272 13.30 44.07 28.27
C GLY A 272 12.00 44.25 27.49
N LEU A 273 10.96 43.55 27.98
CA LEU A 273 9.53 43.92 28.08
C LEU A 273 8.52 43.42 27.02
N LEU A 274 7.63 42.54 27.54
CA LEU A 274 6.16 42.53 27.48
C LEU A 274 5.41 42.52 26.14
N GLY A 275 4.48 41.56 26.02
CA GLY A 275 3.14 41.82 25.51
C GLY A 275 2.71 41.03 24.28
N ASP A 276 1.89 40.01 24.52
CA ASP A 276 0.65 39.65 23.82
C ASP A 276 0.62 39.67 22.27
N ALA A 277 0.32 38.51 21.65
CA ALA A 277 0.07 38.42 20.21
C ALA A 277 -1.13 37.50 19.91
N ARG A 278 -2.33 38.07 19.99
CA ARG A 278 -3.42 37.76 19.04
C ARG A 278 -3.13 38.46 17.72
N GLY A 279 -3.66 37.88 16.64
CA GLY A 279 -3.24 38.10 15.27
C GLY A 279 -3.23 39.55 14.80
N VAL A 280 -2.37 39.82 13.83
CA VAL A 280 -2.58 40.77 12.74
C VAL A 280 -1.66 40.37 11.58
N VAL A 281 -2.27 40.35 10.42
CA VAL A 281 -1.72 40.21 9.07
C VAL A 281 -0.71 41.34 8.85
N ALA A 282 0.55 41.02 8.52
CA ALA A 282 1.54 42.04 8.16
C ALA A 282 1.87 41.94 6.67
N SER A 283 1.24 42.84 5.92
CA SER A 283 1.67 43.36 4.63
C SER A 283 3.14 43.79 4.70
N PHE A 284 3.98 43.33 3.78
CA PHE A 284 5.34 43.84 3.64
C PHE A 284 5.42 44.69 2.37
N ASP A 285 5.44 46.01 2.57
CA ASP A 285 5.60 46.99 1.52
C ASP A 285 6.97 46.89 0.85
N THR A 286 6.92 46.98 -0.47
CA THR A 286 8.06 47.17 -1.35
C THR A 286 8.47 48.64 -1.33
N ARG A 287 9.72 48.92 -0.93
CA ARG A 287 10.39 50.15 -1.35
C ARG A 287 11.89 49.91 -1.52
N GLY A 288 12.33 50.13 -2.75
CA GLY A 288 13.67 49.80 -3.21
C GLY A 288 14.76 50.69 -2.64
N MET A 289 15.98 50.16 -2.70
CA MET A 289 17.20 50.95 -2.71
C MET A 289 18.19 50.25 -3.65
N ASN A 290 18.59 50.99 -4.68
CA ASN A 290 19.60 50.60 -5.66
C ASN A 290 21.00 50.75 -5.04
N GLY A 291 21.89 49.78 -5.25
CA GLY A 291 23.30 49.87 -4.88
C GLY A 291 24.05 48.65 -5.42
N GLY A 292 24.73 48.84 -6.56
CA GLY A 292 25.36 47.78 -7.33
C GLY A 292 26.71 47.28 -6.81
N GLY A 293 27.19 46.20 -7.43
CA GLY A 293 28.60 45.84 -7.49
C GLY A 293 28.99 44.53 -6.79
N ASN A 294 28.72 43.39 -7.42
CA ASN A 294 29.72 42.35 -7.72
C ASN A 294 29.04 41.11 -8.32
N SER A 295 29.31 40.85 -9.59
CA SER A 295 28.85 39.68 -10.32
C SER A 295 29.63 38.42 -9.91
N ASN A 296 29.07 37.65 -8.98
CA ASN A 296 29.31 36.21 -8.89
C ASN A 296 28.29 35.51 -9.80
N PRO A 297 28.68 34.71 -10.80
CA PRO A 297 27.74 34.05 -11.71
C PRO A 297 27.02 32.82 -11.10
N GLU A 298 27.20 32.52 -9.80
CA GLU A 298 26.56 31.39 -9.09
C GLU A 298 25.40 31.77 -8.17
N LEU A 299 25.07 33.06 -8.06
CA LEU A 299 23.85 33.53 -7.37
C LEU A 299 22.74 33.78 -8.39
N VAL A 300 22.35 32.73 -9.13
CA VAL A 300 21.02 32.73 -9.76
C VAL A 300 20.03 32.78 -8.60
N GLN A 301 19.29 33.89 -8.48
CA GLN A 301 18.24 34.03 -7.48
C GLN A 301 17.29 32.82 -7.58
N ARG A 302 17.34 31.91 -6.60
CA ARG A 302 16.40 30.79 -6.51
C ARG A 302 15.01 31.40 -6.30
N ARG A 303 14.20 31.40 -7.36
CA ARG A 303 12.81 31.90 -7.30
C ARG A 303 11.99 30.91 -6.49
N ARG A 304 11.09 31.42 -5.64
CA ARG A 304 10.22 30.56 -4.81
C ARG A 304 9.09 29.96 -5.68
N PRO A 305 8.62 28.73 -5.39
CA PRO A 305 7.57 28.11 -6.18
C PRO A 305 6.29 28.94 -6.24
N MET A 306 5.88 29.54 -5.11
CA MET A 306 4.67 30.34 -5.06
C MET A 306 4.76 31.61 -5.93
N ASP A 307 5.95 32.22 -6.06
CA ASP A 307 6.15 33.38 -6.94
C ASP A 307 5.97 33.00 -8.41
N LEU A 308 6.50 31.84 -8.80
CA LEU A 308 6.34 31.29 -10.15
C LEU A 308 4.88 30.97 -10.45
N LEU A 309 4.17 30.32 -9.52
CA LEU A 309 2.74 30.04 -9.66
C LEU A 309 1.91 31.33 -9.77
N ASN A 310 2.23 32.34 -8.95
CA ASN A 310 1.57 33.64 -9.00
C ASN A 310 1.80 34.37 -10.34
N GLU A 311 3.00 34.25 -10.91
CA GLU A 311 3.35 34.80 -12.21
C GLU A 311 2.63 34.09 -13.36
N ALA A 312 2.65 32.75 -13.37
CA ALA A 312 1.98 31.93 -14.37
C ALA A 312 0.46 32.20 -14.41
N VAL A 313 -0.19 32.20 -13.24
CA VAL A 313 -1.62 32.54 -13.12
C VAL A 313 -1.90 33.96 -13.58
N ALA A 314 -1.12 34.95 -13.13
CA ALA A 314 -1.35 36.35 -13.50
C ALA A 314 -1.18 36.58 -15.01
N SER A 315 -0.13 36.00 -15.60
CA SER A 315 0.15 36.07 -17.03
C SER A 315 -1.00 35.48 -17.85
N LYS A 316 -1.44 34.26 -17.49
CA LYS A 316 -2.51 33.57 -18.24
C LYS A 316 -3.87 34.26 -18.10
N LEU A 317 -4.25 34.68 -16.89
CA LEU A 317 -5.50 35.42 -16.67
C LEU A 317 -5.54 36.73 -17.47
N THR A 318 -4.41 37.45 -17.52
CA THR A 318 -4.28 38.68 -18.32
C THR A 318 -4.46 38.38 -19.81
N SER A 319 -3.85 37.29 -20.32
CA SER A 319 -3.99 36.89 -21.72
C SER A 319 -5.43 36.51 -22.11
N MET A 320 -6.22 36.05 -21.14
CA MET A 320 -7.62 35.67 -21.32
C MET A 320 -8.60 36.82 -21.04
N GLY A 321 -8.11 38.00 -20.61
CA GLY A 321 -8.94 39.14 -20.23
C GLY A 321 -9.76 38.93 -18.95
N LEU A 322 -9.34 37.99 -18.09
CA LEU A 322 -10.04 37.64 -16.85
C LEU A 322 -9.38 38.33 -15.64
N SER A 323 -10.19 38.68 -14.64
CA SER A 323 -9.72 39.32 -13.41
C SER A 323 -10.30 38.64 -12.16
N LEU A 324 -9.43 38.31 -11.21
CA LEU A 324 -9.83 37.70 -9.94
C LEU A 324 -10.49 38.72 -9.01
N LYS A 325 -11.53 38.29 -8.27
CA LYS A 325 -11.98 39.07 -7.12
C LYS A 325 -10.87 39.03 -6.05
N PRO A 326 -10.44 40.19 -5.52
CA PRO A 326 -9.35 40.22 -4.57
C PRO A 326 -9.80 39.72 -3.19
N HIS A 327 -9.17 38.64 -2.72
CA HIS A 327 -9.23 38.23 -1.32
C HIS A 327 -7.96 38.76 -0.62
N GLY A 328 -8.12 39.69 0.32
CA GLY A 328 -7.00 40.39 0.95
C GLY A 328 -6.01 39.45 1.65
N GLY A 329 -4.72 39.63 1.37
CA GLY A 329 -3.62 38.94 2.06
C GLY A 329 -3.26 37.53 1.55
N LYS A 330 -3.90 37.05 0.48
CA LYS A 330 -3.60 35.74 -0.13
C LYS A 330 -2.73 35.86 -1.38
N ASP A 331 -1.94 34.81 -1.65
CA ASP A 331 -1.21 34.66 -2.90
C ASP A 331 -2.18 34.59 -4.09
N LYS A 332 -1.78 35.07 -5.28
CA LYS A 332 -2.64 35.08 -6.47
C LYS A 332 -3.08 33.69 -6.88
N PHE A 333 -2.21 32.69 -6.75
CA PHE A 333 -2.52 31.29 -7.03
C PHE A 333 -3.58 30.74 -6.04
N GLU A 334 -3.43 31.02 -4.74
CA GLU A 334 -4.43 30.62 -3.74
C GLU A 334 -5.77 31.33 -3.99
N ASN A 335 -5.73 32.63 -4.27
CA ASN A 335 -6.92 33.41 -4.62
C ASN A 335 -7.60 32.89 -5.90
N PHE A 336 -6.82 32.42 -6.89
CA PHE A 336 -7.37 31.78 -8.08
C PHE A 336 -8.15 30.52 -7.73
N VAL A 337 -7.57 29.62 -6.95
CA VAL A 337 -8.25 28.37 -6.53
C VAL A 337 -9.50 28.66 -5.71
N ASP A 338 -9.46 29.65 -4.81
CA ASP A 338 -10.64 30.07 -4.04
C ASP A 338 -11.76 30.59 -4.94
N ASN A 339 -11.45 31.46 -5.93
CA ASN A 339 -12.45 31.98 -6.85
C ASN A 339 -13.09 30.87 -7.71
N VAL A 340 -12.30 29.89 -8.15
CA VAL A 340 -12.79 28.71 -8.87
C VAL A 340 -13.76 27.92 -7.98
N TYR A 341 -13.41 27.69 -6.72
CA TYR A 341 -14.25 26.95 -5.78
C TYR A 341 -15.57 27.69 -5.46
N GLU A 342 -15.53 29.01 -5.35
CA GLU A 342 -16.73 29.84 -5.13
C GLU A 342 -17.64 29.95 -6.36
N GLY A 343 -17.28 29.34 -7.50
CA GLY A 343 -18.05 29.40 -8.74
C GLY A 343 -18.13 30.81 -9.34
N ASN A 344 -17.22 31.70 -8.93
CA ASN A 344 -17.18 33.08 -9.34
C ASN A 344 -16.16 33.24 -10.48
N VAL A 345 -16.56 33.93 -11.56
CA VAL A 345 -15.66 34.44 -12.63
C VAL A 345 -15.20 33.42 -13.69
N PHE A 346 -15.05 32.13 -13.36
CA PHE A 346 -14.48 31.12 -14.29
C PHE A 346 -15.51 30.10 -14.79
N GLY A 347 -15.50 29.81 -16.09
CA GLY A 347 -16.04 28.56 -16.61
C GLY A 347 -15.03 27.41 -16.43
N GLU A 348 -15.50 26.17 -16.58
CA GLU A 348 -14.67 24.99 -16.36
C GLU A 348 -13.47 24.94 -17.30
N GLN A 349 -13.69 25.32 -18.56
CA GLN A 349 -12.67 25.29 -19.61
C GLN A 349 -11.58 26.34 -19.38
N GLU A 350 -11.95 27.53 -18.92
CA GLU A 350 -11.00 28.60 -18.64
C GLU A 350 -10.08 28.25 -17.48
N CYS A 351 -10.64 27.69 -16.41
CA CYS A 351 -9.84 27.22 -15.27
C CYS A 351 -8.87 26.10 -15.68
N ALA A 352 -9.34 25.12 -16.46
CA ALA A 352 -8.49 24.06 -16.98
C ALA A 352 -7.33 24.61 -17.82
N GLU A 353 -7.58 25.64 -18.62
CA GLU A 353 -6.58 26.29 -19.45
C GLU A 353 -5.53 27.07 -18.62
N VAL A 354 -5.93 27.64 -17.48
CA VAL A 354 -4.98 28.21 -16.50
C VAL A 354 -4.12 27.11 -15.89
N ILE A 355 -4.69 26.00 -15.44
CA ILE A 355 -3.93 24.89 -14.87
C ILE A 355 -2.96 24.27 -15.89
N ARG A 356 -3.38 24.10 -17.15
CA ARG A 356 -2.50 23.64 -18.25
C ARG A 356 -1.34 24.60 -18.53
N SER A 357 -1.55 25.91 -18.37
CA SER A 357 -0.45 26.88 -18.52
C SER A 357 0.62 26.70 -17.43
N ILE A 358 0.22 26.34 -16.21
CA ILE A 358 1.14 26.01 -15.11
C ILE A 358 1.87 24.69 -15.41
N GLU A 359 1.17 23.70 -15.98
CA GLU A 359 1.77 22.44 -16.42
C GLU A 359 2.89 22.65 -17.44
N ALA A 360 2.75 23.63 -18.35
CA ALA A 360 3.80 23.99 -19.30
C ALA A 360 5.09 24.51 -18.62
N GLU A 361 4.99 25.05 -17.40
CA GLU A 361 6.11 25.53 -16.58
C GLU A 361 6.59 24.50 -15.54
N ALA A 362 6.11 23.24 -15.62
CA ALA A 362 6.38 22.20 -14.63
C ALA A 362 7.88 21.92 -14.41
N GLU A 363 8.72 22.07 -15.44
CA GLU A 363 10.17 21.88 -15.32
C GLU A 363 10.83 22.92 -14.39
N LEU A 364 10.47 24.19 -14.54
CA LEU A 364 10.98 25.27 -13.69
C LEU A 364 10.43 25.15 -12.27
N LEU A 365 9.14 24.83 -12.14
CA LEU A 365 8.48 24.59 -10.86
C LEU A 365 9.11 23.42 -10.11
N ALA A 366 9.44 22.32 -10.81
CA ALA A 366 10.09 21.16 -10.20
C ALA A 366 11.43 21.52 -9.55
N VAL A 367 12.29 22.26 -10.26
CA VAL A 367 13.58 22.72 -9.70
C VAL A 367 13.34 23.56 -8.45
N SER A 368 12.38 24.49 -8.52
CA SER A 368 12.04 25.36 -7.40
C SER A 368 11.47 24.60 -6.19
N PHE A 369 10.59 23.62 -6.41
CA PHE A 369 10.02 22.80 -5.33
C PHE A 369 11.07 21.91 -4.66
N LEU A 370 12.02 21.37 -5.42
CA LEU A 370 13.15 20.62 -4.87
C LEU A 370 14.06 21.50 -3.98
N ASP A 371 14.26 22.77 -4.37
CA ASP A 371 14.99 23.74 -3.55
C ASP A 371 14.19 24.19 -2.30
N PHE A 372 12.86 24.23 -2.38
CA PHE A 372 11.96 24.65 -1.29
C PHE A 372 10.84 23.62 -0.97
N PRO A 373 11.16 22.43 -0.42
CA PRO A 373 10.19 21.34 -0.24
C PRO A 373 8.96 21.70 0.62
N ARG A 374 9.09 22.62 1.58
CA ARG A 374 7.96 23.05 2.42
C ARG A 374 6.88 23.79 1.65
N GLU A 375 7.24 24.50 0.57
CA GLU A 375 6.27 25.17 -0.27
C GLU A 375 5.47 24.17 -1.12
N PHE A 376 6.02 22.97 -1.38
CA PHE A 376 5.28 21.89 -2.01
C PHE A 376 4.11 21.40 -1.14
N TRP A 377 4.27 21.31 0.18
CA TRP A 377 3.15 21.00 1.08
C TRP A 377 2.02 22.04 1.00
N LYS A 378 2.36 23.33 0.90
CA LYS A 378 1.38 24.41 0.70
C LYS A 378 0.65 24.22 -0.64
N PHE A 379 1.40 23.98 -1.72
CA PHE A 379 0.83 23.70 -3.05
C PHE A 379 -0.14 22.51 -3.03
N VAL A 380 0.25 21.38 -2.44
CA VAL A 380 -0.62 20.20 -2.29
C VAL A 380 -1.87 20.54 -1.49
N GLY A 381 -1.73 21.34 -0.42
CA GLY A 381 -2.85 21.80 0.40
C GLY A 381 -3.87 22.64 -0.39
N ILE A 382 -3.40 23.56 -1.23
CA ILE A 382 -4.26 24.41 -2.07
C ILE A 382 -4.96 23.57 -3.13
N MET A 383 -4.22 22.68 -3.81
CA MET A 383 -4.76 21.86 -4.91
C MET A 383 -5.64 20.69 -4.44
N HIS A 384 -5.67 20.40 -3.14
CA HIS A 384 -6.44 19.29 -2.58
C HIS A 384 -7.94 19.37 -2.89
N SER A 385 -8.53 20.57 -2.93
CA SER A 385 -9.96 20.75 -3.24
C SER A 385 -10.33 20.20 -4.61
N PHE A 386 -9.49 20.41 -5.62
CA PHE A 386 -9.70 19.87 -6.98
C PHE A 386 -9.70 18.35 -7.03
N LEU A 387 -8.95 17.69 -6.14
CA LEU A 387 -8.86 16.23 -6.07
C LEU A 387 -9.95 15.63 -5.18
N ALA A 388 -10.33 16.32 -4.10
CA ALA A 388 -11.26 15.80 -3.10
C ALA A 388 -12.73 15.99 -3.50
N GLU A 389 -13.10 17.18 -3.99
CA GLU A 389 -14.51 17.60 -4.15
C GLU A 389 -15.11 17.21 -5.51
N TYR A 390 -14.29 17.12 -6.57
CA TYR A 390 -14.77 16.86 -7.93
C TYR A 390 -14.59 15.41 -8.37
N ASP A 391 -15.50 14.88 -9.17
CA ASP A 391 -15.44 13.51 -9.70
C ASP A 391 -14.33 13.30 -10.73
N GLU A 392 -13.99 12.04 -11.04
CA GLU A 392 -12.86 11.69 -11.92
C GLU A 392 -13.02 12.20 -13.37
N ASP A 393 -14.26 12.30 -13.83
CA ASP A 393 -14.61 12.79 -15.18
C ASP A 393 -14.62 14.32 -15.24
N HIS A 394 -14.58 15.01 -14.09
CA HIS A 394 -14.61 16.47 -14.03
C HIS A 394 -13.28 17.07 -14.50
N LEU A 395 -13.36 18.14 -15.29
CA LEU A 395 -12.18 18.73 -15.94
C LEU A 395 -11.14 19.26 -14.93
N PHE A 396 -11.58 19.76 -13.78
CA PHE A 396 -10.68 20.19 -12.70
C PHE A 396 -9.87 19.05 -12.11
N PHE A 397 -10.51 17.90 -11.86
CA PHE A 397 -9.82 16.72 -11.35
C PHE A 397 -8.78 16.22 -12.35
N GLN A 398 -9.15 16.16 -13.64
CA GLN A 398 -8.25 15.73 -14.71
C GLN A 398 -7.06 16.69 -14.87
N SER A 399 -7.31 18.00 -14.89
CA SER A 399 -6.26 19.02 -15.05
C SER A 399 -5.31 19.06 -13.84
N ALA A 400 -5.84 18.94 -12.62
CA ALA A 400 -5.03 18.85 -11.41
C ALA A 400 -4.16 17.59 -11.41
N THR A 401 -4.74 16.44 -11.77
CA THR A 401 -4.01 15.16 -11.88
C THR A 401 -2.88 15.26 -12.91
N ALA A 402 -3.15 15.82 -14.09
CA ALA A 402 -2.15 16.01 -15.14
C ALA A 402 -0.98 16.88 -14.64
N LEU A 403 -1.28 18.01 -14.01
CA LEU A 403 -0.26 18.89 -13.42
C LEU A 403 0.60 18.16 -12.38
N PHE A 404 -0.01 17.42 -11.46
CA PHE A 404 0.74 16.65 -10.45
C PHE A 404 1.64 15.57 -11.07
N VAL A 405 1.14 14.85 -12.08
CA VAL A 405 1.93 13.83 -12.79
C VAL A 405 3.10 14.47 -13.55
N ALA A 406 2.85 15.59 -14.24
CA ALA A 406 3.89 16.33 -14.95
C ALA A 406 4.97 16.83 -13.98
N LEU A 407 4.58 17.46 -12.86
CA LEU A 407 5.50 17.90 -11.81
C LEU A 407 6.29 16.74 -11.23
N GLY A 408 5.63 15.62 -10.91
CA GLY A 408 6.29 14.43 -10.37
C GLY A 408 7.38 13.92 -11.29
N HIS A 409 7.07 13.74 -12.57
CA HIS A 409 8.06 13.29 -13.55
C HIS A 409 9.24 14.26 -13.67
N GLN A 410 9.00 15.58 -13.65
CA GLN A 410 10.07 16.57 -13.70
C GLN A 410 10.92 16.56 -12.43
N CYS A 411 10.31 16.43 -11.25
CA CYS A 411 11.04 16.28 -9.98
C CYS A 411 11.91 15.02 -9.98
N ALA A 412 11.33 13.87 -10.35
CA ALA A 412 12.05 12.58 -10.36
C ALA A 412 13.20 12.56 -11.38
N ARG A 413 13.04 13.24 -12.53
CA ARG A 413 14.11 13.41 -13.53
C ARG A 413 15.26 14.30 -13.05
N ARG A 414 14.97 15.30 -12.22
CA ARG A 414 15.96 16.27 -11.73
C ARG A 414 16.72 15.76 -10.51
N ASP A 415 15.99 15.30 -9.49
CA ASP A 415 16.56 14.66 -8.30
C ASP A 415 15.62 13.55 -7.84
N SER A 416 15.95 12.32 -8.25
CA SER A 416 15.22 11.10 -7.92
C SER A 416 15.08 10.86 -6.42
N THR A 417 16.12 11.19 -5.65
CA THR A 417 16.18 10.88 -4.21
C THR A 417 15.32 11.87 -3.43
N ALA A 418 15.48 13.17 -3.70
CA ALA A 418 14.67 14.21 -3.06
C ALA A 418 13.20 14.12 -3.48
N SER A 419 12.91 13.87 -4.76
CA SER A 419 11.55 13.69 -5.26
C SER A 419 10.83 12.53 -4.57
N SER A 420 11.52 11.41 -4.32
CA SER A 420 10.93 10.24 -3.66
C SER A 420 10.41 10.54 -2.25
N LEU A 421 10.97 11.55 -1.55
CA LEU A 421 10.52 11.95 -0.22
C LEU A 421 9.18 12.69 -0.26
N PHE A 422 8.82 13.33 -1.39
CA PHE A 422 7.57 14.07 -1.50
C PHE A 422 6.34 13.15 -1.40
N MET A 423 6.48 11.91 -1.87
CA MET A 423 5.42 10.91 -1.84
C MET A 423 4.95 10.61 -0.40
N PRO A 424 5.79 10.09 0.52
CA PRO A 424 5.38 9.82 1.90
C PRO A 424 5.17 11.07 2.76
N GLU A 425 5.95 12.15 2.56
CA GLU A 425 5.90 13.32 3.45
C GLU A 425 4.73 14.26 3.16
N PHE A 426 4.39 14.46 1.88
CA PHE A 426 3.44 15.51 1.48
C PHE A 426 2.19 14.98 0.78
N LEU A 427 2.32 13.99 -0.12
CA LEU A 427 1.21 13.50 -0.93
C LEU A 427 0.36 12.44 -0.20
N LEU A 428 0.99 11.36 0.27
CA LEU A 428 0.29 10.22 0.86
C LEU A 428 -0.60 10.60 2.06
N PRO A 429 -0.19 11.48 3.00
CA PRO A 429 -1.05 11.89 4.11
C PRO A 429 -2.32 12.63 3.64
N LYS A 430 -2.23 13.40 2.54
CA LYS A 430 -3.37 14.13 1.97
C LYS A 430 -4.28 13.23 1.16
N PHE A 431 -3.72 12.24 0.46
CA PHE A 431 -4.50 11.35 -0.40
C PHE A 431 -5.15 10.20 0.36
N THR A 432 -4.67 9.86 1.56
CA THR A 432 -5.16 8.72 2.35
C THR A 432 -6.69 8.72 2.51
N THR A 433 -7.29 9.86 2.86
CA THR A 433 -8.75 9.97 3.00
C THR A 433 -9.49 9.81 1.68
N ILE A 434 -8.93 10.35 0.59
CA ILE A 434 -9.54 10.27 -0.76
C ILE A 434 -9.48 8.82 -1.27
N LEU A 435 -8.33 8.16 -1.12
CA LEU A 435 -8.08 6.76 -1.51
C LEU A 435 -9.03 5.78 -0.79
N ALA A 436 -9.28 6.02 0.50
CA ALA A 436 -10.21 5.22 1.28
C ALA A 436 -11.66 5.41 0.84
N ARG A 437 -12.07 6.65 0.56
CA ARG A 437 -13.47 7.00 0.31
C ARG A 437 -13.92 6.77 -1.14
N TYR A 438 -13.06 6.99 -2.13
CA TYR A 438 -13.46 7.04 -3.53
C TYR A 438 -12.68 6.01 -4.37
N ALA A 439 -13.34 4.94 -4.79
CA ALA A 439 -12.72 3.86 -5.57
C ALA A 439 -12.26 4.31 -6.97
N SER A 440 -13.05 5.13 -7.66
CA SER A 440 -12.76 5.71 -8.97
C SER A 440 -11.46 6.52 -8.98
N LYS A 441 -11.26 7.35 -7.95
CA LYS A 441 -10.09 8.23 -7.83
C LYS A 441 -8.78 7.49 -7.51
N ARG A 442 -8.81 6.20 -7.14
CA ARG A 442 -7.60 5.46 -6.73
C ARG A 442 -6.55 5.40 -7.82
N ALA A 443 -6.91 5.03 -9.05
CA ALA A 443 -5.93 4.89 -10.13
C ALA A 443 -5.24 6.23 -10.51
N PRO A 444 -5.97 7.34 -10.70
CA PRO A 444 -5.34 8.65 -10.89
C PRO A 444 -4.42 9.08 -9.74
N LEU A 445 -4.85 8.91 -8.49
CA LEU A 445 -4.05 9.31 -7.33
C LEU A 445 -2.81 8.45 -7.13
N LEU A 446 -2.90 7.13 -7.33
CA LEU A 446 -1.74 6.24 -7.29
C LEU A 446 -0.74 6.57 -8.41
N ARG A 447 -1.23 6.96 -9.60
CA ARG A 447 -0.38 7.47 -10.69
C ARG A 447 0.37 8.73 -10.29
N ILE A 448 -0.28 9.66 -9.57
CA ILE A 448 0.42 10.82 -9.00
C ILE A 448 1.53 10.36 -8.05
N LEU A 449 1.26 9.44 -7.13
CA LEU A 449 2.29 8.96 -6.19
C LEU A 449 3.50 8.35 -6.93
N TYR A 450 3.26 7.49 -7.93
CA TYR A 450 4.32 6.87 -8.73
C TYR A 450 5.09 7.88 -9.59
N ALA A 451 4.46 8.96 -10.04
CA ALA A 451 5.13 9.97 -10.86
C ALA A 451 6.32 10.64 -10.15
N PHE A 452 6.29 10.76 -8.81
CA PHE A 452 7.38 11.33 -8.02
C PHE A 452 8.50 10.32 -7.71
N LEU A 453 8.34 9.06 -8.11
CA LEU A 453 9.30 8.00 -7.85
C LEU A 453 10.16 7.72 -9.10
N PRO A 454 11.42 7.31 -8.89
CA PRO A 454 12.21 6.69 -9.95
C PRO A 454 11.54 5.40 -10.38
N ASN A 455 11.55 5.13 -11.69
CA ASN A 455 11.04 3.90 -12.25
C ASN A 455 12.05 2.76 -12.03
N THR A 456 12.13 2.28 -10.80
CA THR A 456 12.99 1.16 -10.40
C THR A 456 12.23 0.26 -9.44
N VAL A 457 12.48 -1.05 -9.51
CA VAL A 457 11.82 -2.02 -8.62
C VAL A 457 11.95 -1.65 -7.14
N LEU A 458 13.14 -1.26 -6.68
CA LEU A 458 13.40 -0.97 -5.27
C LEU A 458 12.54 0.18 -4.73
N THR A 459 12.39 1.26 -5.50
CA THR A 459 11.61 2.44 -5.09
C THR A 459 10.11 2.12 -5.07
N HIS A 460 9.63 1.30 -6.02
CA HIS A 460 8.24 0.84 -6.03
C HIS A 460 7.94 -0.07 -4.84
N ILE A 461 8.85 -1.01 -4.49
CA ILE A 461 8.71 -1.83 -3.26
C ILE A 461 8.61 -0.95 -2.02
N GLN A 462 9.47 0.07 -1.90
CA GLN A 462 9.44 1.00 -0.77
C GLN A 462 8.14 1.79 -0.72
N ALA A 463 7.65 2.26 -1.86
CA ALA A 463 6.37 2.96 -1.98
C ALA A 463 5.19 2.07 -1.57
N ILE A 464 5.16 0.81 -2.02
CA ILE A 464 4.11 -0.15 -1.63
C ILE A 464 4.15 -0.41 -0.12
N LYS A 465 5.33 -0.49 0.49
CA LYS A 465 5.48 -0.63 1.96
C LYS A 465 4.95 0.59 2.70
N GLN A 466 5.28 1.80 2.24
CA GLN A 466 4.77 3.05 2.82
C GLN A 466 3.24 3.17 2.67
N LEU A 467 2.70 2.78 1.51
CA LEU A 467 1.26 2.72 1.26
C LEU A 467 0.59 1.70 2.19
N ARG A 468 1.21 0.54 2.41
CA ARG A 468 0.73 -0.45 3.38
C ARG A 468 0.67 0.13 4.79
N GLU A 469 1.75 0.80 5.22
CA GLU A 469 1.82 1.41 6.55
C GLU A 469 0.74 2.48 6.76
N ALA A 470 0.47 3.30 5.74
CA ALA A 470 -0.60 4.31 5.76
C ALA A 470 -2.01 3.68 5.84
N MET A 471 -2.16 2.42 5.39
CA MET A 471 -3.44 1.72 5.27
C MET A 471 -3.54 0.51 6.21
N ASN A 472 -2.78 0.52 7.32
CA ASN A 472 -2.67 -0.63 8.22
C ASN A 472 -4.01 -1.15 8.77
N ASP A 473 -5.03 -0.29 8.83
CA ASP A 473 -6.35 -0.64 9.37
C ASP A 473 -7.29 -1.30 8.33
N ASP A 474 -6.98 -1.24 7.02
CA ASP A 474 -7.83 -1.77 5.94
C ASP A 474 -7.00 -2.54 4.88
N ILE A 475 -6.76 -3.83 5.16
CA ILE A 475 -6.02 -4.71 4.26
C ILE A 475 -6.72 -4.90 2.90
N PRO A 476 -8.04 -5.15 2.82
CA PRO A 476 -8.75 -5.23 1.54
C PRO A 476 -8.57 -3.99 0.65
N LEU A 477 -8.65 -2.78 1.23
CA LEU A 477 -8.39 -1.54 0.51
C LEU A 477 -6.96 -1.48 -0.02
N PHE A 478 -5.97 -1.84 0.82
CA PHE A 478 -4.58 -1.89 0.40
C PHE A 478 -4.36 -2.87 -0.76
N ILE A 479 -4.92 -4.09 -0.70
CA ILE A 479 -4.81 -5.07 -1.78
C ILE A 479 -5.42 -4.53 -3.07
N HIS A 480 -6.56 -3.84 -2.99
CA HIS A 480 -7.15 -3.18 -4.17
C HIS A 480 -6.24 -2.10 -4.78
N MET A 481 -5.43 -1.42 -3.98
CA MET A 481 -4.47 -0.46 -4.53
C MET A 481 -3.30 -1.18 -5.19
N VAL A 482 -2.82 -2.27 -4.59
CA VAL A 482 -1.79 -3.14 -5.17
C VAL A 482 -2.23 -3.73 -6.52
N THR A 483 -3.51 -4.11 -6.68
CA THR A 483 -4.04 -4.58 -7.98
C THR A 483 -4.02 -3.51 -9.06
N ILE A 484 -3.98 -2.23 -8.69
CA ILE A 484 -3.85 -1.11 -9.62
C ILE A 484 -2.36 -0.85 -9.93
N LEU A 485 -1.51 -0.87 -8.90
CA LEU A 485 -0.08 -0.57 -9.02
C LEU A 485 0.65 -1.55 -9.93
N ILE A 486 0.29 -2.84 -9.91
CA ILE A 486 0.91 -3.84 -10.79
C ILE A 486 0.78 -3.48 -12.29
N GLY A 487 -0.31 -2.82 -12.68
CA GLY A 487 -0.52 -2.36 -14.05
C GLY A 487 0.29 -1.12 -14.43
N MET A 488 0.98 -0.50 -13.47
CA MET A 488 1.89 0.62 -13.68
C MET A 488 3.36 0.18 -13.65
N GLU A 489 3.65 -1.09 -13.31
CA GLU A 489 5.00 -1.63 -13.28
C GLU A 489 5.53 -1.81 -14.70
N THR A 490 6.77 -1.36 -14.94
CA THR A 490 7.46 -1.54 -16.23
C THR A 490 8.38 -2.75 -16.23
N GLU A 491 8.88 -3.13 -15.05
CA GLU A 491 9.84 -4.20 -14.84
C GLU A 491 9.49 -4.96 -13.56
N PHE A 492 9.80 -6.25 -13.51
CA PHE A 492 9.64 -7.10 -12.35
C PHE A 492 10.99 -7.74 -11.99
N ASP A 493 11.21 -7.91 -10.68
CA ASP A 493 12.20 -8.84 -10.15
C ASP A 493 11.50 -9.85 -9.22
N ASP A 494 12.23 -10.88 -8.80
CA ASP A 494 11.71 -11.94 -7.92
C ASP A 494 11.13 -11.37 -6.61
N THR A 495 11.66 -10.27 -6.10
CA THR A 495 11.20 -9.70 -4.83
C THR A 495 9.89 -8.92 -4.98
N LEU A 496 9.72 -8.19 -6.07
CA LEU A 496 8.51 -7.43 -6.39
C LEU A 496 7.39 -8.38 -6.81
N ILE A 497 7.70 -9.38 -7.63
CA ILE A 497 6.70 -10.36 -8.06
C ILE A 497 6.20 -11.16 -6.85
N ASP A 498 7.08 -11.58 -5.93
CA ASP A 498 6.70 -12.26 -4.70
C ASP A 498 5.79 -11.40 -3.81
N LEU A 499 6.08 -10.10 -3.70
CA LEU A 499 5.26 -9.15 -2.96
C LEU A 499 3.84 -9.06 -3.55
N TYR A 500 3.73 -8.88 -4.87
CA TYR A 500 2.45 -8.82 -5.55
C TYR A 500 1.70 -10.16 -5.47
N HIS A 501 2.40 -11.28 -5.67
CA HIS A 501 1.85 -12.63 -5.62
C HIS A 501 1.31 -12.96 -4.22
N TYR A 502 2.05 -12.60 -3.17
CA TYR A 502 1.61 -12.75 -1.78
C TYR A 502 0.27 -12.03 -1.51
N TYR A 503 0.15 -10.77 -1.92
CA TYR A 503 -1.10 -10.01 -1.72
C TYR A 503 -2.23 -10.46 -2.64
N CYS A 504 -1.91 -10.91 -3.86
CA CYS A 504 -2.87 -11.53 -4.76
C CYS A 504 -3.49 -12.78 -4.12
N CYS A 505 -2.67 -13.70 -3.59
CA CYS A 505 -3.15 -14.91 -2.92
C CYS A 505 -4.09 -14.59 -1.75
N ILE A 506 -3.74 -13.61 -0.90
CA ILE A 506 -4.62 -13.14 0.18
C ILE A 506 -5.94 -12.61 -0.40
N GLY A 507 -5.87 -11.76 -1.41
CA GLY A 507 -7.04 -11.17 -2.07
C GLY A 507 -7.98 -12.23 -2.67
N LEU A 508 -7.43 -13.30 -3.24
CA LEU A 508 -8.19 -14.43 -3.76
C LEU A 508 -8.93 -15.23 -2.67
N GLU A 509 -8.47 -15.19 -1.41
CA GLU A 509 -9.12 -15.84 -0.25
C GLU A 509 -10.21 -14.97 0.37
N THR A 510 -10.20 -13.66 0.09
CA THR A 510 -11.19 -12.75 0.68
C THR A 510 -12.59 -13.07 0.20
N PRO A 511 -13.64 -12.85 1.02
CA PRO A 511 -15.03 -13.06 0.61
C PRO A 511 -15.52 -12.01 -0.41
N CYS A 512 -14.87 -10.85 -0.51
CA CYS A 512 -15.26 -9.76 -1.38
C CYS A 512 -15.03 -10.10 -2.86
N GLU A 513 -16.10 -10.33 -3.60
CA GLU A 513 -16.03 -10.74 -5.02
C GLU A 513 -15.42 -9.66 -5.92
N LYS A 514 -15.61 -8.38 -5.58
CA LYS A 514 -14.99 -7.25 -6.28
C LYS A 514 -13.47 -7.28 -6.18
N LEU A 515 -12.97 -7.45 -4.96
CA LEU A 515 -11.54 -7.55 -4.70
C LEU A 515 -10.97 -8.82 -5.35
N ARG A 516 -11.70 -9.94 -5.27
CA ARG A 516 -11.30 -11.19 -5.92
C ARG A 516 -11.15 -11.02 -7.43
N ALA A 517 -12.10 -10.38 -8.10
CA ALA A 517 -11.99 -10.07 -9.53
C ALA A 517 -10.78 -9.19 -9.83
N ALA A 518 -10.50 -8.17 -9.01
CA ALA A 518 -9.31 -7.33 -9.16
C ALA A 518 -8.01 -8.15 -9.01
N CYS A 519 -7.91 -9.04 -8.02
CA CYS A 519 -6.75 -9.92 -7.85
C CYS A 519 -6.56 -10.91 -9.00
N LEU A 520 -7.63 -11.44 -9.57
CA LEU A 520 -7.52 -12.30 -10.77
C LEU A 520 -6.88 -11.56 -11.95
N SER A 521 -7.07 -10.24 -12.07
CA SER A 521 -6.42 -9.45 -13.13
C SER A 521 -4.89 -9.37 -12.97
N MET A 522 -4.37 -9.53 -11.74
CA MET A 522 -2.92 -9.55 -11.47
C MET A 522 -2.23 -10.80 -12.04
N LEU A 523 -2.99 -11.86 -12.31
CA LEU A 523 -2.42 -13.10 -12.83
C LEU A 523 -1.90 -12.93 -14.26
N ILE A 524 -2.39 -11.97 -15.04
CA ILE A 524 -1.90 -11.76 -16.41
C ILE A 524 -0.43 -11.26 -16.42
N PRO A 525 -0.05 -10.22 -15.66
CA PRO A 525 1.35 -9.87 -15.46
C PRO A 525 2.21 -11.03 -14.94
N PHE A 526 1.70 -11.84 -14.01
CA PHE A 526 2.43 -13.00 -13.48
C PHE A 526 2.72 -14.03 -14.57
N LEU A 527 1.72 -14.33 -15.43
CA LEU A 527 1.87 -15.28 -16.52
C LEU A 527 2.96 -14.87 -17.50
N ASN A 528 3.04 -13.56 -17.79
CA ASN A 528 4.04 -13.01 -18.70
C ASN A 528 5.45 -13.00 -18.09
N TYR A 529 5.57 -13.05 -16.76
CA TYR A 529 6.85 -13.11 -16.05
C TYR A 529 7.31 -14.56 -15.87
N ASP A 530 6.49 -15.38 -15.20
CA ASP A 530 6.74 -16.80 -14.97
C ASP A 530 5.41 -17.57 -14.89
N VAL A 531 5.21 -18.48 -15.84
CA VAL A 531 4.03 -19.36 -15.93
C VAL A 531 3.83 -20.17 -14.65
N ASN A 532 4.90 -20.52 -13.95
CA ASN A 532 4.85 -21.39 -12.76
C ASN A 532 4.13 -20.74 -11.58
N LEU A 533 4.09 -19.41 -11.52
CA LEU A 533 3.35 -18.67 -10.50
C LEU A 533 1.83 -18.93 -10.56
N ILE A 534 1.32 -19.42 -11.70
CA ILE A 534 -0.12 -19.65 -11.93
C ILE A 534 -0.46 -21.13 -11.94
N VAL A 535 0.46 -21.99 -12.33
CA VAL A 535 0.27 -23.45 -12.41
C VAL A 535 -0.32 -23.99 -11.09
N ASP A 536 0.27 -23.62 -9.96
CA ASP A 536 -0.17 -24.06 -8.64
C ASP A 536 -1.51 -23.42 -8.19
N LEU A 537 -1.87 -22.29 -8.79
CA LEU A 537 -3.13 -21.59 -8.51
C LEU A 537 -4.30 -22.15 -9.32
N LEU A 538 -4.07 -22.72 -10.52
CA LEU A 538 -5.12 -23.16 -11.44
C LEU A 538 -6.18 -24.08 -10.81
N PRO A 539 -5.83 -25.14 -10.04
CA PRO A 539 -6.85 -25.98 -9.40
C PRO A 539 -7.79 -25.19 -8.50
N ARG A 540 -7.26 -24.17 -7.82
CA ARG A 540 -8.02 -23.27 -6.95
C ARG A 540 -8.85 -22.27 -7.76
N LEU A 541 -8.33 -21.76 -8.89
CA LEU A 541 -9.09 -20.89 -9.80
C LEU A 541 -10.30 -21.62 -10.40
N THR A 542 -10.16 -22.89 -10.75
CA THR A 542 -11.28 -23.71 -11.23
C THR A 542 -12.39 -23.87 -10.19
N GLN A 543 -12.07 -23.83 -8.89
CA GLN A 543 -13.08 -23.83 -7.83
C GLN A 543 -13.85 -22.51 -7.71
N LEU A 544 -13.25 -21.38 -8.15
CA LEU A 544 -13.91 -20.08 -8.19
C LEU A 544 -14.93 -19.97 -9.33
N SER A 545 -14.82 -20.82 -10.36
CA SER A 545 -15.82 -21.01 -11.42
C SER A 545 -17.03 -21.77 -10.86
N SER A 546 -17.84 -21.07 -10.06
CA SER A 546 -19.08 -21.58 -9.49
C SER A 546 -20.30 -20.94 -10.16
N ARG A 547 -21.44 -21.65 -10.13
CA ARG A 547 -22.70 -21.16 -10.72
C ARG A 547 -23.13 -19.80 -10.17
N HIS A 548 -22.85 -19.54 -8.89
CA HIS A 548 -23.24 -18.33 -8.18
C HIS A 548 -22.14 -17.27 -8.13
N ALA A 549 -20.97 -17.54 -8.70
CA ALA A 549 -19.89 -16.56 -8.73
C ALA A 549 -20.32 -15.30 -9.49
N TRP A 550 -19.89 -14.15 -8.98
CA TRP A 550 -20.14 -12.88 -9.64
C TRP A 550 -19.55 -12.82 -11.05
N TRP A 551 -20.22 -12.10 -11.95
CA TRP A 551 -19.90 -12.11 -13.37
C TRP A 551 -18.48 -11.60 -13.68
N GLU A 552 -17.95 -10.65 -12.91
CA GLU A 552 -16.57 -10.14 -13.12
C GLU A 552 -15.52 -11.16 -12.71
N VAL A 553 -15.79 -11.98 -11.69
CA VAL A 553 -14.92 -13.11 -11.32
C VAL A 553 -14.87 -14.11 -12.48
N LYS A 554 -16.04 -14.48 -13.02
CA LYS A 554 -16.15 -15.36 -14.19
C LYS A 554 -15.43 -14.78 -15.42
N ALA A 555 -15.58 -13.48 -15.66
CA ALA A 555 -14.92 -12.79 -16.76
C ALA A 555 -13.40 -12.82 -16.63
N GLN A 556 -12.87 -12.54 -15.45
CA GLN A 556 -11.43 -12.58 -15.20
C GLN A 556 -10.88 -14.02 -15.28
N LEU A 557 -11.63 -15.02 -14.81
CA LEU A 557 -11.26 -16.43 -14.98
C LEU A 557 -11.16 -16.81 -16.47
N LEU A 558 -12.10 -16.38 -17.31
CA LEU A 558 -12.03 -16.59 -18.76
C LEU A 558 -10.79 -15.93 -19.39
N ILE A 559 -10.47 -14.70 -18.97
CA ILE A 559 -9.30 -13.97 -19.48
C ILE A 559 -8.00 -14.68 -19.07
N VAL A 560 -7.89 -15.12 -17.83
CA VAL A 560 -6.71 -15.86 -17.32
C VAL A 560 -6.58 -17.22 -18.00
N ALA A 561 -7.67 -17.98 -18.14
CA ALA A 561 -7.66 -19.26 -18.84
C ALA A 561 -7.25 -19.09 -20.32
N SER A 562 -7.84 -18.12 -21.01
CA SER A 562 -7.46 -17.76 -22.39
C SER A 562 -5.99 -17.40 -22.49
N ALA A 563 -5.48 -16.56 -21.58
CA ALA A 563 -4.08 -16.14 -21.59
C ALA A 563 -3.13 -17.32 -21.36
N PHE A 564 -3.43 -18.18 -20.38
CA PHE A 564 -2.63 -19.38 -20.10
C PHE A 564 -2.56 -20.31 -21.32
N LEU A 565 -3.70 -20.58 -21.95
CA LEU A 565 -3.76 -21.42 -23.17
C LEU A 565 -2.97 -20.82 -24.35
N ARG A 566 -2.74 -19.50 -24.40
CA ARG A 566 -1.86 -18.92 -25.44
C ARG A 566 -0.38 -19.12 -25.16
N VAL A 567 0.00 -19.24 -23.88
CA VAL A 567 1.39 -19.33 -23.45
C VAL A 567 1.86 -20.79 -23.37
N ALA A 568 0.98 -21.70 -22.97
CA ALA A 568 1.31 -23.12 -22.79
C ALA A 568 1.90 -23.81 -24.04
N PRO A 569 1.37 -23.62 -25.28
CA PRO A 569 1.93 -24.24 -26.49
C PRO A 569 3.33 -23.73 -26.83
N THR A 570 3.60 -22.43 -26.66
CA THR A 570 4.91 -21.82 -26.94
C THR A 570 6.04 -22.42 -26.09
N HIS A 571 5.75 -22.79 -24.84
CA HIS A 571 6.74 -23.45 -23.99
C HIS A 571 6.95 -24.94 -24.30
N GLN A 572 6.01 -25.58 -25.00
CA GLN A 572 6.22 -26.93 -25.53
C GLN A 572 7.17 -26.87 -26.75
N ILE A 573 6.95 -25.93 -27.67
CA ILE A 573 7.73 -25.82 -28.92
C ILE A 573 9.18 -25.33 -28.68
N HIS A 574 9.40 -24.35 -27.79
CA HIS A 574 10.76 -23.83 -27.55
C HIS A 574 11.71 -24.87 -26.95
N ASN A 575 11.18 -25.87 -26.25
CA ASN A 575 11.96 -26.95 -25.66
C ASN A 575 12.22 -28.11 -26.65
N ASP A 576 11.43 -28.24 -27.72
CA ASP A 576 11.63 -29.27 -28.75
C ASP A 576 12.73 -28.89 -29.76
N ASP A 577 12.93 -27.58 -30.04
CA ASP A 577 13.96 -27.09 -30.97
C ASP A 577 15.39 -27.12 -30.38
N GLU A 578 15.57 -27.20 -29.05
CA GLU A 578 16.88 -27.34 -28.40
C GLU A 578 17.42 -28.79 -28.40
N VAL A 579 16.60 -29.78 -28.82
CA VAL A 579 16.97 -31.21 -28.86
C VAL A 579 17.90 -31.55 -30.06
N GLY A 580 18.32 -30.55 -30.84
CA GLY A 580 19.16 -30.72 -32.02
C GLY A 580 20.68 -30.65 -31.83
N ASN A 581 21.21 -30.43 -30.62
CA ASN A 581 22.66 -30.30 -30.41
C ASN A 581 23.21 -31.27 -29.34
N ASP A 582 24.06 -32.19 -29.79
CA ASP A 582 24.78 -33.25 -29.06
C ASP A 582 25.74 -32.75 -27.95
N GLN A 583 25.26 -32.03 -26.94
CA GLN A 583 26.04 -31.80 -25.71
C GLN A 583 25.17 -31.98 -24.46
N ALA A 584 25.47 -33.06 -23.73
CA ALA A 584 24.89 -33.43 -22.46
C ALA A 584 25.05 -32.32 -21.40
N VAL A 585 24.01 -31.50 -21.27
CA VAL A 585 23.75 -30.65 -20.09
C VAL A 585 22.59 -31.32 -19.34
N PRO A 586 22.61 -31.42 -17.99
CA PRO A 586 21.57 -32.12 -17.26
C PRO A 586 20.22 -31.43 -17.46
N GLU A 587 19.34 -32.10 -18.21
CA GLU A 587 17.98 -31.70 -18.56
C GLU A 587 17.17 -31.36 -17.30
N GLU A 588 16.68 -30.12 -17.20
CA GLU A 588 15.52 -29.83 -16.36
C GLU A 588 14.31 -30.57 -16.98
N PRO A 589 13.47 -31.26 -16.19
CA PRO A 589 12.40 -32.06 -16.74
C PRO A 589 11.42 -31.17 -17.52
N THR A 590 11.16 -31.54 -18.77
CA THR A 590 10.09 -30.99 -19.60
C THR A 590 8.80 -30.94 -18.79
N ARG A 591 8.30 -29.73 -18.49
CA ARG A 591 7.05 -29.58 -17.73
C ARG A 591 5.87 -29.83 -18.66
N ASP A 592 5.20 -30.95 -18.42
CA ASP A 592 3.92 -31.27 -19.04
C ASP A 592 2.82 -30.38 -18.43
N PHE A 593 2.16 -29.56 -19.26
CA PHE A 593 1.05 -28.69 -18.88
C PHE A 593 -0.32 -29.28 -19.20
N THR A 594 -0.42 -30.57 -19.56
CA THR A 594 -1.68 -31.20 -19.99
C THR A 594 -2.79 -31.05 -18.94
N GLU A 595 -2.52 -31.32 -17.67
CA GLU A 595 -3.51 -31.16 -16.59
C GLU A 595 -3.97 -29.69 -16.45
N GLN A 596 -3.05 -28.74 -16.59
CA GLN A 596 -3.32 -27.30 -16.47
C GLN A 596 -4.14 -26.78 -17.65
N ILE A 597 -3.89 -27.29 -18.85
CA ILE A 597 -4.69 -27.02 -20.05
C ILE A 597 -6.11 -27.54 -19.84
N GLU A 598 -6.29 -28.77 -19.35
CA GLU A 598 -7.62 -29.34 -19.06
C GLU A 598 -8.39 -28.51 -18.01
N LEU A 599 -7.71 -28.01 -16.97
CA LEU A 599 -8.30 -27.10 -15.99
C LEU A 599 -8.77 -25.78 -16.62
N CYS A 600 -7.97 -25.20 -17.52
CA CYS A 600 -8.35 -23.98 -18.24
C CYS A 600 -9.54 -24.20 -19.18
N LEU A 601 -9.55 -25.30 -19.93
CA LEU A 601 -10.67 -25.69 -20.79
C LEU A 601 -11.95 -25.92 -19.96
N THR A 602 -11.83 -26.56 -18.80
CA THR A 602 -12.96 -26.73 -17.86
C THR A 602 -13.56 -25.39 -17.41
N ILE A 603 -12.73 -24.37 -17.13
CA ILE A 603 -13.21 -23.02 -16.80
C ILE A 603 -13.97 -22.42 -17.99
N ILE A 604 -13.40 -22.53 -19.20
CA ILE A 604 -14.01 -22.00 -20.42
C ILE A 604 -15.37 -22.64 -20.67
N GLU A 605 -15.47 -23.96 -20.64
CA GLU A 605 -16.74 -24.69 -20.85
C GLU A 605 -17.83 -24.31 -19.84
N ARG A 606 -17.46 -24.02 -18.59
CA ARG A 606 -18.42 -23.62 -17.55
C ARG A 606 -18.94 -22.20 -17.71
N GLU A 607 -18.07 -21.27 -18.13
CA GLU A 607 -18.38 -19.83 -18.08
C GLU A 607 -18.70 -19.22 -19.45
N PHE A 608 -18.23 -19.84 -20.55
CA PHE A 608 -18.43 -19.36 -21.92
C PHE A 608 -19.48 -20.24 -22.63
N HIS A 609 -20.74 -19.81 -22.62
CA HIS A 609 -21.83 -20.54 -23.26
C HIS A 609 -22.96 -19.59 -23.73
N PRO A 610 -23.84 -20.01 -24.66
CA PRO A 610 -24.87 -19.14 -25.26
C PRO A 610 -25.86 -18.48 -24.28
N GLN A 611 -26.05 -19.10 -23.12
CA GLN A 611 -26.95 -18.61 -22.06
C GLN A 611 -26.22 -17.71 -21.02
N ALA A 612 -24.91 -17.51 -21.15
CA ALA A 612 -24.15 -16.65 -20.26
C ALA A 612 -24.59 -15.18 -20.41
N SER A 613 -24.24 -14.35 -19.43
CA SER A 613 -24.55 -12.91 -19.49
C SER A 613 -23.95 -12.29 -20.77
N LEU A 614 -24.60 -11.23 -21.28
CA LEU A 614 -24.14 -10.56 -22.51
C LEU A 614 -22.67 -10.14 -22.41
N ASN A 615 -22.24 -9.63 -21.24
CA ASN A 615 -20.86 -9.22 -21.00
C ASN A 615 -19.89 -10.41 -21.04
N LEU A 616 -20.24 -11.56 -20.44
CA LEU A 616 -19.39 -12.75 -20.48
C LEU A 616 -19.22 -13.29 -21.90
N ARG A 617 -20.30 -13.31 -22.69
CA ARG A 617 -20.24 -13.72 -24.09
C ARG A 617 -19.35 -12.79 -24.92
N ARG A 618 -19.50 -11.48 -24.75
CA ARG A 618 -18.67 -10.45 -25.41
C ARG A 618 -17.19 -10.57 -25.03
N ILE A 619 -16.89 -10.73 -23.74
CA ILE A 619 -15.51 -10.90 -23.24
C ILE A 619 -14.92 -12.22 -23.75
N GLY A 620 -15.64 -13.33 -23.63
CA GLY A 620 -15.20 -14.64 -24.11
C GLY A 620 -14.85 -14.61 -25.60
N LEU A 621 -15.74 -14.07 -26.46
CA LEU A 621 -15.50 -13.95 -27.89
C LEU A 621 -14.23 -13.13 -28.19
N SER A 622 -14.05 -12.01 -27.50
CA SER A 622 -12.89 -11.14 -27.67
C SER A 622 -11.57 -11.83 -27.30
N TYR A 623 -11.49 -12.43 -26.12
CA TYR A 623 -10.22 -12.93 -25.59
C TYR A 623 -9.88 -14.34 -26.13
N LEU A 624 -10.88 -15.21 -26.36
CA LEU A 624 -10.67 -16.56 -26.87
C LEU A 624 -10.40 -16.64 -28.38
N ALA A 625 -10.62 -15.54 -29.13
CA ALA A 625 -10.47 -15.52 -30.59
C ALA A 625 -9.12 -16.11 -31.06
N ARG A 626 -8.03 -15.74 -30.40
CA ARG A 626 -6.67 -16.22 -30.73
C ARG A 626 -6.40 -17.66 -30.29
N ASN A 627 -7.17 -18.20 -29.35
CA ASN A 627 -7.00 -19.58 -28.90
C ASN A 627 -7.49 -20.58 -29.95
N LEU A 628 -8.39 -20.18 -30.84
CA LEU A 628 -9.01 -21.06 -31.83
C LEU A 628 -8.00 -21.71 -32.78
N GLU A 629 -6.89 -21.02 -33.09
CA GLU A 629 -5.84 -21.56 -33.96
C GLU A 629 -5.24 -22.86 -33.41
N HIS A 630 -5.01 -22.91 -32.09
CA HIS A 630 -4.34 -24.03 -31.42
C HIS A 630 -5.33 -25.02 -30.79
N TYR A 631 -6.53 -24.57 -30.43
CA TYR A 631 -7.56 -25.37 -29.75
C TYR A 631 -8.85 -25.43 -30.58
N GLN A 632 -8.83 -26.27 -31.60
CA GLN A 632 -9.93 -26.39 -32.56
C GLN A 632 -11.22 -26.94 -31.92
N GLU A 633 -11.15 -27.65 -30.78
CA GLU A 633 -12.34 -28.09 -30.04
C GLU A 633 -13.22 -26.93 -29.54
N LEU A 634 -12.67 -25.72 -29.41
CA LEU A 634 -13.41 -24.54 -28.95
C LEU A 634 -14.24 -23.89 -30.07
N VAL A 635 -13.96 -24.20 -31.33
CA VAL A 635 -14.57 -23.51 -32.50
C VAL A 635 -16.11 -23.66 -32.53
N PRO A 636 -16.70 -24.86 -32.33
CA PRO A 636 -18.16 -25.00 -32.30
C PRO A 636 -18.81 -24.14 -31.21
N LEU A 637 -18.27 -24.21 -29.98
CA LEU A 637 -18.76 -23.41 -28.85
C LEU A 637 -18.64 -21.91 -29.12
N TYR A 638 -17.54 -21.48 -29.74
CA TYR A 638 -17.31 -20.08 -30.10
C TYR A 638 -18.35 -19.57 -31.12
N VAL A 639 -18.64 -20.36 -32.15
CA VAL A 639 -19.65 -20.03 -33.16
C VAL A 639 -21.05 -19.98 -32.55
N ASP A 640 -21.41 -20.95 -31.70
CA ASP A 640 -22.68 -20.95 -30.97
C ASP A 640 -22.87 -19.68 -30.13
N VAL A 641 -21.83 -19.27 -29.39
CA VAL A 641 -21.88 -18.05 -28.58
C VAL A 641 -21.98 -16.79 -29.47
N LEU A 642 -21.26 -16.74 -30.59
CA LEU A 642 -21.33 -15.64 -31.55
C LEU A 642 -22.76 -15.43 -32.08
N PHE A 643 -23.44 -16.52 -32.46
CA PHE A 643 -24.81 -16.47 -32.95
C PHE A 643 -25.86 -16.29 -31.83
N SER A 644 -25.49 -16.52 -30.58
CA SER A 644 -26.38 -16.21 -29.45
C SER A 644 -26.50 -14.71 -29.15
N LEU A 645 -25.55 -13.88 -29.62
CA LEU A 645 -25.57 -12.44 -29.37
C LEU A 645 -26.73 -11.73 -30.08
N PRO A 646 -27.27 -10.64 -29.51
CA PRO A 646 -28.14 -9.72 -30.24
C PRO A 646 -27.45 -9.20 -31.51
N ILE A 647 -28.19 -9.10 -32.61
CA ILE A 647 -27.69 -8.75 -33.95
C ILE A 647 -26.86 -7.47 -33.92
N ALA A 648 -27.35 -6.42 -33.26
CA ALA A 648 -26.65 -5.14 -33.13
C ALA A 648 -25.27 -5.27 -32.45
N VAL A 649 -25.17 -6.09 -31.40
CA VAL A 649 -23.90 -6.33 -30.68
C VAL A 649 -22.95 -7.15 -31.53
N ARG A 650 -23.46 -8.20 -32.18
CA ARG A 650 -22.66 -9.05 -33.07
C ARG A 650 -22.05 -8.22 -34.19
N HIS A 651 -22.86 -7.40 -34.86
CA HIS A 651 -22.40 -6.51 -35.92
C HIS A 651 -21.36 -5.52 -35.39
N ALA A 652 -21.59 -4.90 -34.24
CA ALA A 652 -20.62 -3.98 -33.64
C ALA A 652 -19.26 -4.64 -33.34
N MET A 653 -19.25 -5.90 -32.89
CA MET A 653 -18.01 -6.64 -32.63
C MET A 653 -17.29 -7.15 -33.89
N LEU A 654 -18.03 -7.30 -34.99
CA LEU A 654 -17.52 -7.71 -36.30
C LEU A 654 -17.01 -6.54 -37.15
N LEU A 655 -17.28 -5.28 -36.76
CA LEU A 655 -16.72 -4.12 -37.43
C LEU A 655 -15.22 -4.03 -37.13
N THR A 656 -14.41 -3.96 -38.18
CA THR A 656 -13.00 -3.56 -38.06
C THR A 656 -12.98 -2.08 -37.69
N THR A 657 -12.42 -1.73 -36.53
CA THR A 657 -12.08 -0.34 -36.24
C THR A 657 -10.92 0.04 -37.13
N ASP A 658 -11.20 0.50 -38.35
CA ASP A 658 -10.17 1.08 -39.20
C ASP A 658 -9.61 2.30 -38.47
N ALA A 659 -8.31 2.27 -38.22
CA ALA A 659 -7.58 3.40 -37.71
C ALA A 659 -7.72 4.58 -38.69
N LYS A 660 -8.15 5.73 -38.15
CA LYS A 660 -8.19 7.07 -38.77
C LYS A 660 -9.36 7.39 -39.71
N THR A 661 -10.54 7.64 -39.14
CA THR A 661 -11.40 8.76 -39.56
C THR A 661 -12.25 9.24 -38.39
N SER A 662 -11.65 10.01 -37.48
CA SER A 662 -12.39 11.01 -36.72
C SER A 662 -12.70 12.17 -37.67
N THR A 663 -13.73 12.01 -38.49
CA THR A 663 -14.36 13.14 -39.17
C THR A 663 -15.85 12.93 -39.01
N LYS A 664 -16.43 13.63 -38.03
CA LYS A 664 -17.88 13.85 -37.95
C LYS A 664 -18.33 14.32 -39.33
N PRO A 665 -19.32 13.68 -39.99
CA PRO A 665 -20.12 14.40 -40.94
C PRO A 665 -21.09 15.26 -40.14
N ALA A 666 -20.92 16.58 -40.23
CA ALA A 666 -21.96 17.53 -39.92
C ALA A 666 -23.09 17.31 -40.93
N ILE A 667 -24.29 16.98 -40.45
CA ILE A 667 -25.54 17.16 -41.18
C ILE A 667 -26.56 17.70 -40.17
N ASP A 668 -26.75 19.01 -40.30
CA ASP A 668 -27.94 19.84 -40.17
C ASP A 668 -29.09 19.40 -39.24
N GLU A 669 -29.42 20.37 -38.39
CA GLU A 669 -30.67 20.53 -37.63
C GLU A 669 -31.88 20.44 -38.57
N ASP A 670 -32.89 19.66 -38.20
CA ASP A 670 -34.24 20.15 -37.92
C ASP A 670 -35.24 19.01 -37.69
N GLU A 671 -36.21 19.29 -36.81
CA GLU A 671 -37.54 18.70 -36.66
C GLU A 671 -37.79 17.47 -35.74
N GLU A 672 -38.52 17.83 -34.67
CA GLU A 672 -39.67 17.16 -34.06
C GLU A 672 -39.47 16.19 -32.87
N GLU A 673 -39.83 16.73 -31.69
CA GLU A 673 -40.20 16.04 -30.48
C GLU A 673 -41.34 15.05 -30.71
N SER A 674 -41.12 13.76 -30.45
CA SER A 674 -41.98 12.90 -29.59
C SER A 674 -41.54 11.43 -29.66
N GLU A 675 -41.65 10.74 -28.52
CA GLU A 675 -41.43 9.30 -28.34
C GLU A 675 -39.98 8.77 -28.46
N GLN A 676 -39.12 9.03 -27.46
CA GLN A 676 -37.81 8.34 -27.42
C GLN A 676 -37.14 8.11 -26.06
N ASP A 677 -37.89 7.98 -24.97
CA ASP A 677 -37.30 7.61 -23.66
C ASP A 677 -36.99 6.11 -23.50
N THR A 678 -37.31 5.26 -24.48
CA THR A 678 -36.97 3.82 -24.46
C THR A 678 -35.73 3.44 -25.28
N LYS A 679 -35.19 4.35 -26.12
CA LYS A 679 -33.96 4.07 -26.91
C LYS A 679 -32.66 4.49 -26.23
N SER A 680 -32.70 5.33 -25.19
CA SER A 680 -31.49 5.71 -24.45
C SER A 680 -30.92 4.53 -23.63
N ALA A 681 -31.79 3.67 -23.09
CA ALA A 681 -31.40 2.46 -22.36
C ALA A 681 -30.69 1.43 -23.27
N ALA A 682 -31.15 1.23 -24.51
CA ALA A 682 -30.53 0.32 -25.46
C ALA A 682 -29.15 0.81 -25.95
N ARG A 683 -28.93 2.14 -26.01
CA ARG A 683 -27.61 2.71 -26.34
C ARG A 683 -26.55 2.47 -25.26
N ILE A 684 -26.96 2.27 -24.01
CA ILE A 684 -26.03 2.01 -22.88
C ILE A 684 -25.56 0.55 -22.89
N GLU A 685 -26.41 -0.41 -23.25
CA GLU A 685 -26.07 -1.85 -23.29
C GLU A 685 -25.01 -2.22 -24.35
N HIS A 686 -24.84 -1.37 -25.37
CA HIS A 686 -23.93 -1.59 -26.49
C HIS A 686 -22.61 -0.84 -26.37
N GLN A 687 -22.35 -0.13 -25.26
CA GLN A 687 -21.11 0.61 -25.08
C GLN A 687 -19.88 -0.32 -25.00
N LEU A 688 -18.84 0.08 -25.72
CA LEU A 688 -17.49 -0.47 -25.72
C LEU A 688 -16.56 0.66 -25.25
N PRO A 689 -15.66 0.45 -24.27
CA PRO A 689 -15.36 -0.78 -23.53
C PRO A 689 -16.41 -1.14 -22.44
N ILE A 690 -16.38 -2.38 -21.95
CA ILE A 690 -17.26 -2.80 -20.85
C ILE A 690 -16.65 -2.31 -19.53
N ARG A 691 -17.41 -1.52 -18.75
CA ARG A 691 -17.01 -1.11 -17.41
C ARG A 691 -17.64 -2.05 -16.37
N GLY A 692 -16.79 -2.68 -15.57
CA GLY A 692 -17.17 -3.47 -14.41
C GLY A 692 -17.56 -2.59 -13.23
N ALA A 693 -18.44 -3.09 -12.35
CA ALA A 693 -18.78 -2.45 -11.09
C ALA A 693 -17.67 -2.60 -10.03
N SER A 694 -16.60 -3.34 -10.34
CA SER A 694 -15.31 -3.30 -9.64
C SER A 694 -14.47 -2.07 -10.01
N GLY A 695 -14.81 -1.33 -11.07
CA GLY A 695 -13.97 -0.30 -11.67
C GLY A 695 -13.03 -0.81 -12.76
N ALA A 696 -13.00 -2.12 -13.03
CA ALA A 696 -12.25 -2.70 -14.15
C ALA A 696 -12.84 -2.26 -15.50
N ILE A 697 -11.96 -1.99 -16.47
CA ILE A 697 -12.36 -1.69 -17.85
C ILE A 697 -11.90 -2.84 -18.74
N TYR A 698 -12.84 -3.56 -19.32
CA TYR A 698 -12.59 -4.68 -20.21
C TYR A 698 -12.58 -4.17 -21.66
N GLN A 699 -11.39 -4.10 -22.24
CA GLN A 699 -11.21 -3.77 -23.65
C GLN A 699 -11.59 -4.99 -24.50
N LEU A 700 -12.54 -4.81 -25.42
CA LEU A 700 -12.87 -5.87 -26.36
C LEU A 700 -11.99 -5.74 -27.59
N LEU A 701 -11.25 -6.81 -27.88
CA LEU A 701 -10.43 -6.97 -29.07
C LEU A 701 -11.34 -7.11 -30.30
N PRO A 702 -10.99 -6.48 -31.44
CA PRO A 702 -11.71 -6.67 -32.69
C PRO A 702 -11.69 -8.14 -33.10
N LEU A 703 -12.85 -8.77 -33.33
CA LEU A 703 -12.93 -10.21 -33.58
C LEU A 703 -12.21 -10.60 -34.88
N VAL A 704 -12.50 -9.87 -35.96
CA VAL A 704 -12.01 -10.15 -37.32
C VAL A 704 -10.48 -10.07 -37.42
N ALA A 705 -9.82 -9.28 -36.57
CA ALA A 705 -8.38 -9.17 -36.55
C ALA A 705 -7.68 -10.31 -35.79
N ASN A 706 -8.42 -11.10 -35.01
CA ASN A 706 -7.84 -11.99 -33.99
C ASN A 706 -8.36 -13.43 -34.03
N TRP A 707 -9.42 -13.73 -34.77
CA TRP A 707 -10.00 -15.07 -34.85
C TRP A 707 -9.44 -15.91 -36.01
N ASP A 708 -9.64 -17.23 -35.97
CA ASP A 708 -9.34 -18.15 -37.08
C ASP A 708 -10.50 -18.15 -38.09
N ALA A 709 -10.38 -17.34 -39.14
CA ALA A 709 -11.40 -17.23 -40.18
C ALA A 709 -11.68 -18.56 -40.91
N ILE A 710 -10.68 -19.42 -41.08
CA ILE A 710 -10.84 -20.69 -41.80
C ILE A 710 -11.68 -21.64 -40.96
N ALA A 711 -11.33 -21.81 -39.69
CA ALA A 711 -12.04 -22.69 -38.78
C ALA A 711 -13.49 -22.23 -38.59
N ILE A 712 -13.71 -20.92 -38.38
CA ILE A 712 -15.04 -20.35 -38.23
C ILE A 712 -15.87 -20.53 -39.50
N ALA A 713 -15.33 -20.18 -40.68
CA ALA A 713 -16.07 -20.33 -41.93
C ALA A 713 -16.45 -21.79 -42.21
N LYS A 714 -15.56 -22.75 -41.94
CA LYS A 714 -15.85 -24.18 -42.04
C LYS A 714 -16.97 -24.59 -41.09
N GLN A 715 -16.90 -24.20 -39.82
CA GLN A 715 -17.91 -24.56 -38.82
C GLN A 715 -19.29 -24.01 -39.18
N VAL A 716 -19.34 -22.72 -39.54
CA VAL A 716 -20.57 -22.06 -39.99
C VAL A 716 -21.15 -22.75 -41.23
N PHE A 717 -20.31 -23.10 -42.20
CA PHE A 717 -20.75 -23.86 -43.37
C PHE A 717 -21.36 -25.22 -42.97
N TYR A 718 -20.70 -25.98 -42.09
CA TYR A 718 -21.20 -27.29 -41.68
C TYR A 718 -22.56 -27.23 -40.97
N GLU A 719 -22.77 -26.23 -40.12
CA GLU A 719 -24.02 -26.04 -39.37
C GLU A 719 -25.18 -25.54 -40.23
N TYR A 720 -24.91 -24.65 -41.20
CA TYR A 720 -25.96 -23.92 -41.93
C TYR A 720 -26.15 -24.36 -43.38
N LYS A 721 -25.30 -25.21 -43.96
CA LYS A 721 -25.40 -25.66 -45.37
C LYS A 721 -26.75 -26.25 -45.78
N ASN A 722 -27.52 -26.80 -44.84
CA ASN A 722 -28.81 -27.46 -45.11
C ASN A 722 -30.02 -26.56 -44.80
N ARG A 723 -29.82 -25.32 -44.33
CA ARG A 723 -30.92 -24.41 -43.99
C ARG A 723 -31.31 -23.56 -45.20
N ILE A 724 -32.60 -23.54 -45.51
CA ILE A 724 -33.20 -22.68 -46.54
C ILE A 724 -34.36 -21.91 -45.87
N PRO A 725 -34.42 -20.57 -45.96
CA PRO A 725 -33.55 -19.65 -46.71
C PRO A 725 -32.20 -19.36 -46.02
N ALA A 726 -31.26 -18.77 -46.77
CA ALA A 726 -29.98 -18.30 -46.24
C ALA A 726 -30.21 -17.13 -45.27
N ASP A 727 -29.76 -17.30 -44.02
CA ASP A 727 -29.86 -16.29 -42.98
C ASP A 727 -28.87 -15.14 -43.27
N PRO A 728 -29.34 -13.89 -43.44
CA PRO A 728 -28.47 -12.72 -43.67
C PRO A 728 -27.36 -12.56 -42.63
N ASP A 729 -27.63 -12.93 -41.38
CA ASP A 729 -26.65 -12.82 -40.29
C ASP A 729 -25.49 -13.81 -40.45
N VAL A 730 -25.80 -15.02 -40.94
CA VAL A 730 -24.82 -16.06 -41.21
C VAL A 730 -23.92 -15.64 -42.38
N LEU A 731 -24.52 -15.04 -43.41
CA LEU A 731 -23.78 -14.49 -44.54
C LEU A 731 -22.85 -13.34 -44.13
N MET A 732 -23.25 -12.50 -43.19
CA MET A 732 -22.40 -11.43 -42.66
C MET A 732 -21.14 -11.98 -41.97
N VAL A 733 -21.28 -13.01 -41.14
CA VAL A 733 -20.13 -13.67 -40.47
C VAL A 733 -19.20 -14.27 -41.53
N MET A 734 -19.74 -15.00 -42.51
CA MET A 734 -18.96 -15.57 -43.61
C MET A 734 -18.23 -14.49 -44.43
N LEU A 735 -18.89 -13.37 -44.72
CA LEU A 735 -18.29 -12.23 -45.42
C LEU A 735 -17.06 -11.71 -44.66
N ARG A 736 -17.15 -11.53 -43.34
CA ARG A 736 -16.02 -11.07 -42.52
C ARG A 736 -14.87 -12.08 -42.48
N CYS A 737 -15.16 -13.38 -42.47
CA CYS A 737 -14.12 -14.40 -42.60
C CYS A 737 -13.40 -14.27 -43.96
N PHE A 738 -14.14 -14.10 -45.07
CA PHE A 738 -13.53 -13.94 -46.40
C PHE A 738 -12.75 -12.64 -46.55
N GLU A 739 -13.21 -11.53 -45.96
CA GLU A 739 -12.47 -10.26 -45.96
C GLU A 739 -11.11 -10.42 -45.26
N GLN A 740 -11.06 -11.07 -44.10
CA GLN A 740 -9.79 -11.33 -43.40
C GLN A 740 -8.87 -12.22 -44.23
N LEU A 741 -9.37 -13.31 -44.82
CA LEU A 741 -8.58 -14.21 -45.67
C LEU A 741 -8.02 -13.49 -46.90
N SER A 742 -8.83 -12.64 -47.53
CA SER A 742 -8.39 -11.79 -48.64
C SER A 742 -7.29 -10.81 -48.22
N LEU A 743 -7.32 -10.29 -46.98
CA LEU A 743 -6.28 -9.40 -46.46
C LEU A 743 -5.00 -10.14 -46.09
N THR A 744 -5.10 -11.38 -45.61
CA THR A 744 -3.93 -12.23 -45.26
C THR A 744 -3.34 -12.97 -46.46
N GLY A 745 -3.98 -12.90 -47.64
CA GLY A 745 -3.52 -13.56 -48.86
C GLY A 745 -3.72 -15.08 -48.84
N GLN A 746 -4.67 -15.58 -48.05
CA GLN A 746 -5.01 -16.99 -47.87
C GLN A 746 -6.25 -17.42 -48.64
#